data_AF-A0A7V1ZT27-F1
#
_entry.id   AF-A0A7V1ZT27-F1
#
_cell.length_a   1.000
_cell.length_b   1.000
_cell.length_c   1.000
_cell.angle_alpha   90.00
_cell.angle_beta   90.00
_cell.angle_gamma   90.00
#
_symmetry.space_group_name_H-M   'P 1'
#
loop_
_entity.id
_entity.type
_entity.pdbx_description
1 polymer ?
#
loop_
_entity_poly.entity_id
_entity_poly.type
_entity_poly.pdbx_seq_one_letter_code
_entity_poly.pdbx_strand_id
1 'polypeptide(L)'
;MMSSKLRIIKDILWFFAFLALIAGIFRLWYGLGPTTALSDEMPWGLWKVMNMIAGVAISTSGFTIGFLVYVLKMERFRPLVKPAILIAFLGYGSSCLALLFDIGLPHRFWHPLVMWNEHSFLFEVFWCVMLYFTVTTIELSPTILKRFGAEKLSHWLHRIAFGVVVVGITLSSLHHSSLGSLFLVTPLRLHALWYSAWLPLFFIISAMAAGLMFIIFVRIAYARLYDPDPIYGLRMDSGIKSNGSEFFATPQMKNLALLGAIASSILGIYLILKFVDLARAGELMLLFNGSWESWLFMFELFVAALLPIILTVIPRVRRSPAGLGTAAFLASFGLVLNRMNVGIFGYFHDTAQPYFPSLAEWGLSLGVIAAAALVFMFISEQFPIFDESWRRRMEKSDVFTYAFDKLSHVWNTVLMSGLQRVTLIAVLAIPLAWLLFYPPFKADDTTDGRIKPAIGLDQTRTVLLIDGNRDGVKTEFPHVDHQNRLGKEQSCQKCHHIAMPRDNATPCYRCHSNMLDSAEIFDHFGHMQLVAEKEKLDGLHPKNHSCSNCHNPALPNTASDAKACTECHKEDMKLGNEPYARLQLASASPYRSAMHENCIECHKKEEIKQNKPNLAHCSTCHKSLEPVNLKIAKSADTIKALPEPLTLAR
;
A
#
# COMPACT_ATOMS: atom_id res chain seq x y z
N MET A 1 -31.29 2.92 29.50
CA MET A 1 -31.37 1.97 28.36
C MET A 1 -30.40 2.40 27.27
N MET A 2 -29.43 1.55 26.92
CA MET A 2 -28.55 1.78 25.76
C MET A 2 -29.41 1.86 24.48
N SER A 3 -29.18 2.86 23.62
CA SER A 3 -29.99 3.00 22.39
C SER A 3 -29.90 1.72 21.56
N SER A 4 -30.99 1.30 20.91
CA SER A 4 -31.00 0.08 20.07
C SER A 4 -29.94 0.15 18.97
N LYS A 5 -29.66 1.34 18.45
CA LYS A 5 -28.62 1.59 17.44
C LYS A 5 -27.22 1.32 17.97
N LEU A 6 -26.88 1.81 19.16
CA LEU A 6 -25.56 1.59 19.76
C LEU A 6 -25.31 0.10 20.05
N ARG A 7 -26.36 -0.63 20.43
CA ARG A 7 -26.32 -2.09 20.58
C ARG A 7 -25.97 -2.80 19.28
N ILE A 8 -26.68 -2.52 18.18
CA ILE A 8 -26.44 -3.14 16.87
C ILE A 8 -25.01 -2.87 16.39
N ILE A 9 -24.52 -1.64 16.56
CA ILE A 9 -23.14 -1.30 16.16
C ILE A 9 -22.13 -2.16 16.91
N LYS A 10 -22.25 -2.28 18.24
CA LYS A 10 -21.33 -3.11 19.04
C LYS A 10 -21.37 -4.58 18.61
N ASP A 11 -22.54 -5.12 18.30
CA ASP A 11 -22.67 -6.50 17.83
C ASP A 11 -21.93 -6.74 16.51
N ILE A 12 -22.09 -5.82 15.54
CA ILE A 12 -21.37 -5.88 14.26
C ILE A 12 -19.86 -5.82 14.51
N LEU A 13 -19.40 -4.94 15.40
CA LEU A 13 -17.98 -4.84 15.72
C LEU A 13 -17.45 -6.12 16.39
N TRP A 14 -18.21 -6.74 17.29
CA TRP A 14 -17.84 -8.02 17.90
C TRP A 14 -17.75 -9.14 16.86
N PHE A 15 -18.68 -9.18 15.91
CA PHE A 15 -18.64 -10.14 14.80
C PHE A 15 -17.30 -10.04 14.03
N PHE A 16 -16.93 -8.84 13.60
CA PHE A 16 -15.65 -8.62 12.91
C PHE A 16 -14.43 -8.89 13.81
N ALA A 17 -14.49 -8.55 15.09
CA ALA A 17 -13.41 -8.85 16.03
C ALA A 17 -13.16 -10.37 16.17
N PHE A 18 -14.22 -11.19 16.20
CA PHE A 18 -14.09 -12.64 16.17
C PHE A 18 -13.55 -13.16 14.82
N LEU A 19 -13.93 -12.54 13.69
CA LEU A 19 -13.30 -12.87 12.40
C LEU A 19 -11.78 -12.62 12.44
N ALA A 20 -11.35 -11.46 12.94
CA ALA A 20 -9.91 -11.17 13.07
C ALA A 20 -9.19 -12.13 14.00
N LEU A 21 -9.83 -12.55 15.10
CA LEU A 21 -9.26 -13.55 16.01
C LEU A 21 -8.96 -14.86 15.27
N ILE A 22 -9.91 -15.37 14.48
CA ILE A 22 -9.73 -16.61 13.73
C ILE A 22 -8.72 -16.45 12.59
N ALA A 23 -8.76 -15.32 11.86
CA ALA A 23 -7.77 -15.02 10.83
C ALA A 23 -6.34 -14.94 11.42
N GLY A 24 -6.18 -14.31 12.58
CA GLY A 24 -4.90 -14.23 13.30
C GLY A 24 -4.40 -15.60 13.76
N ILE A 25 -5.29 -16.45 14.27
CA ILE A 25 -4.96 -17.83 14.66
C ILE A 25 -4.48 -18.64 13.43
N PHE A 26 -5.20 -18.56 12.31
CA PHE A 26 -4.80 -19.26 11.08
C PHE A 26 -3.45 -18.76 10.58
N ARG A 27 -3.23 -17.45 10.63
CA ARG A 27 -1.95 -16.87 10.25
C ARG A 27 -0.80 -17.37 11.14
N LEU A 28 -1.02 -17.52 12.45
CA LEU A 28 -0.01 -18.04 13.37
C LEU A 28 0.24 -19.55 13.20
N TRP A 29 -0.76 -20.34 12.81
CA TRP A 29 -0.61 -21.78 12.60
C TRP A 29 -0.10 -22.18 11.22
N TYR A 30 -0.62 -21.58 10.16
CA TYR A 30 -0.33 -21.97 8.77
C TYR A 30 0.73 -21.10 8.08
N GLY A 31 1.07 -19.93 8.63
CA GLY A 31 2.05 -19.02 8.03
C GLY A 31 1.44 -18.04 7.01
N LEU A 32 2.29 -17.20 6.40
CA LEU A 32 1.87 -16.16 5.43
C LEU A 32 1.28 -16.76 4.15
N GLY A 33 1.98 -17.74 3.54
CA GLY A 33 1.64 -18.27 2.22
C GLY A 33 0.20 -18.77 2.13
N PRO A 34 -0.24 -19.70 2.99
CA PRO A 34 -1.61 -20.25 2.91
C PRO A 34 -2.72 -19.28 3.34
N THR A 35 -2.39 -18.22 4.09
CA THR A 35 -3.39 -17.34 4.71
C THR A 35 -3.51 -15.98 4.05
N THR A 36 -2.65 -15.69 3.07
CA THR A 36 -2.63 -14.42 2.36
C THR A 36 -2.52 -14.65 0.86
N ALA A 37 -2.85 -13.61 0.09
CA ALA A 37 -2.61 -13.61 -1.35
C ALA A 37 -1.25 -12.95 -1.71
N LEU A 38 -0.29 -12.94 -0.78
CA LEU A 38 1.03 -12.34 -1.00
C LEU A 38 1.87 -13.21 -1.94
N SER A 39 2.76 -12.55 -2.68
CA SER A 39 3.77 -13.20 -3.54
C SER A 39 5.14 -12.55 -3.34
N ASP A 40 6.19 -13.16 -3.89
CA ASP A 40 7.53 -12.55 -3.90
C ASP A 40 7.55 -11.20 -4.65
N GLU A 41 6.65 -11.02 -5.62
CA GLU A 41 6.49 -9.77 -6.37
C GLU A 41 5.69 -8.72 -5.56
N MET A 42 4.67 -9.15 -4.81
CA MET A 42 3.83 -8.33 -3.92
C MET A 42 3.92 -8.80 -2.46
N PRO A 43 5.02 -8.48 -1.74
CA PRO A 43 5.25 -8.97 -0.38
C PRO A 43 4.41 -8.23 0.68
N TRP A 44 3.86 -7.06 0.35
CA TRP A 44 2.96 -6.31 1.22
C TRP A 44 1.56 -6.26 0.62
N GLY A 45 0.57 -6.55 1.46
CA GLY A 45 -0.84 -6.63 1.09
C GLY A 45 -1.73 -5.74 1.92
N LEU A 46 -3.04 -5.95 1.78
CA LEU A 46 -4.12 -5.18 2.38
C LEU A 46 -3.91 -4.93 3.87
N TRP A 47 -3.62 -5.97 4.63
CA TRP A 47 -3.53 -5.91 6.09
C TRP A 47 -2.34 -5.11 6.63
N LYS A 48 -1.28 -4.97 5.84
CA LYS A 48 -0.09 -4.19 6.17
C LYS A 48 -0.37 -2.75 5.84
N VAL A 49 -0.82 -2.50 4.62
CA VAL A 49 -1.02 -1.14 4.13
C VAL A 49 -2.22 -0.47 4.79
N MET A 50 -3.33 -1.17 5.00
CA MET A 50 -4.51 -0.62 5.66
C MET A 50 -4.29 -0.44 7.17
N ASN A 51 -3.91 -1.49 7.90
CA ASN A 51 -3.88 -1.41 9.37
C ASN A 51 -2.64 -0.67 9.88
N MET A 52 -1.47 -0.87 9.25
CA MET A 52 -0.24 -0.22 9.69
C MET A 52 -0.04 1.13 9.01
N ILE A 53 -0.03 1.20 7.68
CA ILE A 53 0.36 2.45 7.00
C ILE A 53 -0.78 3.49 7.05
N ALA A 54 -2.01 3.11 6.67
CA ALA A 54 -3.16 4.00 6.74
C ALA A 54 -3.68 4.20 8.17
N GLY A 55 -3.79 3.13 8.95
CA GLY A 55 -4.31 3.15 10.32
C GLY A 55 -3.54 4.11 11.24
N VAL A 56 -2.20 4.04 11.25
CA VAL A 56 -1.40 5.01 12.02
C VAL A 56 -1.56 6.42 11.48
N ALA A 57 -1.58 6.60 10.15
CA ALA A 57 -1.65 7.92 9.53
C ALA A 57 -2.97 8.67 9.85
N ILE A 58 -4.08 7.94 10.02
CA ILE A 58 -5.35 8.51 10.50
C ILE A 58 -5.34 8.81 12.00
N SER A 59 -4.55 8.06 12.77
CA SER A 59 -4.48 8.16 14.23
C SER A 59 -3.55 9.26 14.75
N THR A 60 -3.14 10.15 13.85
CA THR A 60 -2.25 11.29 14.09
C THR A 60 -2.86 12.44 14.86
N SER A 61 -4.15 12.36 15.19
CA SER A 61 -4.86 13.38 15.96
C SER A 61 -4.17 13.71 17.29
N GLY A 62 -3.55 12.73 17.96
CA GLY A 62 -2.91 12.91 19.26
C GLY A 62 -1.83 13.99 19.23
N PHE A 63 -0.83 13.82 18.36
CA PHE A 63 0.25 14.80 18.26
C PHE A 63 -0.20 16.11 17.62
N THR A 64 -1.10 16.09 16.63
CA THR A 64 -1.53 17.34 15.96
C THR A 64 -2.32 18.22 16.92
N ILE A 65 -3.29 17.66 17.66
CA ILE A 65 -4.01 18.40 18.70
C ILE A 65 -3.07 18.81 19.84
N GLY A 66 -2.16 17.91 20.24
CA GLY A 66 -1.12 18.22 21.22
C GLY A 66 -0.26 19.42 20.81
N PHE A 67 0.19 19.47 19.56
CA PHE A 67 0.94 20.58 19.00
C PHE A 67 0.12 21.88 19.00
N LEU A 68 -1.12 21.85 18.52
CA LEU A 68 -2.00 23.04 18.52
C LEU A 68 -2.21 23.60 19.94
N VAL A 69 -2.41 22.73 20.94
CA VAL A 69 -2.72 23.15 22.32
C VAL A 69 -1.47 23.52 23.10
N TYR A 70 -0.46 22.66 23.13
CA TYR A 70 0.70 22.84 24.01
C TYR A 70 1.79 23.72 23.42
N VAL A 71 1.99 23.68 22.11
CA VAL A 71 3.02 24.48 21.39
C VAL A 71 2.42 25.79 20.90
N LEU A 72 1.34 25.74 20.10
CA LEU A 72 0.70 26.96 19.57
C LEU A 72 -0.25 27.64 20.57
N LYS A 73 -0.39 27.11 21.80
CA LYS A 73 -1.23 27.68 22.88
C LYS A 73 -2.70 27.91 22.50
N MET A 74 -3.25 27.10 21.60
CA MET A 74 -4.66 27.17 21.19
C MET A 74 -5.58 26.45 22.19
N GLU A 75 -5.75 27.02 23.38
CA GLU A 75 -6.49 26.41 24.51
C GLU A 75 -7.95 26.04 24.20
N ARG A 76 -8.56 26.65 23.18
CA ARG A 76 -9.92 26.30 22.71
C ARG A 76 -10.07 24.84 22.28
N PHE A 77 -8.98 24.17 21.91
CA PHE A 77 -8.97 22.75 21.51
C PHE A 77 -8.60 21.79 22.64
N ARG A 78 -8.32 22.29 23.86
CA ARG A 78 -8.03 21.46 25.04
C ARG A 78 -9.05 20.33 25.29
N PRO A 79 -10.37 20.53 25.09
CA PRO A 79 -11.34 19.45 25.25
C PRO A 79 -11.13 18.25 24.31
N LEU A 80 -10.41 18.43 23.20
CA LEU A 80 -10.12 17.37 22.23
C LEU A 80 -8.81 16.62 22.52
N VAL A 81 -8.00 17.05 23.50
CA VAL A 81 -6.70 16.42 23.80
C VAL A 81 -6.86 14.97 24.24
N LYS A 82 -7.70 14.70 25.24
CA LYS A 82 -7.95 13.33 25.73
C LYS A 82 -8.47 12.37 24.65
N PRO A 83 -9.53 12.71 23.88
CA PRO A 83 -9.99 11.81 22.83
C PRO A 83 -8.96 11.66 21.71
N ALA A 84 -8.18 12.69 21.40
CA ALA A 84 -7.10 12.58 20.42
C ALA A 84 -5.97 11.62 20.87
N ILE A 85 -5.61 11.65 22.16
CA ILE A 85 -4.64 10.72 22.76
C ILE A 85 -5.21 9.29 22.74
N LEU A 86 -6.49 9.10 23.05
CA LEU A 86 -7.12 7.77 22.99
C LEU A 86 -7.12 7.21 21.56
N ILE A 87 -7.45 8.02 20.56
CA ILE A 87 -7.37 7.63 19.15
C ILE A 87 -5.93 7.24 18.78
N ALA A 88 -4.95 8.05 19.18
CA ALA A 88 -3.53 7.75 18.94
C ALA A 88 -3.11 6.43 19.62
N PHE A 89 -3.42 6.24 20.90
CA PHE A 89 -3.14 5.00 21.63
C PHE A 89 -3.67 3.76 20.91
N LEU A 90 -4.93 3.81 20.44
CA LEU A 90 -5.55 2.69 19.73
C LEU A 90 -4.99 2.48 18.32
N GLY A 91 -4.70 3.58 17.60
CA GLY A 91 -4.08 3.52 16.28
C GLY A 91 -2.71 2.87 16.31
N TYR A 92 -1.83 3.36 17.19
CA TYR A 92 -0.49 2.80 17.34
C TYR A 92 -0.54 1.39 17.95
N GLY A 93 -1.42 1.13 18.92
CA GLY A 93 -1.61 -0.21 19.48
C GLY A 93 -2.09 -1.24 18.46
N SER A 94 -3.06 -0.87 17.63
CA SER A 94 -3.54 -1.72 16.52
C SER A 94 -2.45 -1.97 15.48
N SER A 95 -1.54 -1.02 15.28
CA SER A 95 -0.42 -1.13 14.34
C SER A 95 0.70 -2.00 14.88
N CYS A 96 1.02 -1.92 16.18
CA CYS A 96 1.91 -2.87 16.85
C CYS A 96 1.36 -4.31 16.73
N LEU A 97 0.05 -4.47 16.95
CA LEU A 97 -0.61 -5.78 16.83
C LEU A 97 -0.57 -6.30 15.39
N ALA A 98 -0.91 -5.47 14.40
CA ALA A 98 -0.87 -5.84 12.99
C ALA A 98 0.55 -6.20 12.53
N LEU A 99 1.56 -5.47 13.00
CA LEU A 99 2.97 -5.73 12.68
C LEU A 99 3.43 -7.10 13.21
N LEU A 100 2.91 -7.56 14.36
CA LEU A 100 3.19 -8.89 14.87
C LEU A 100 2.70 -10.00 13.92
N PHE A 101 1.53 -9.83 13.29
CA PHE A 101 0.96 -10.80 12.35
C PHE A 101 1.60 -10.73 10.95
N ASP A 102 2.14 -9.57 10.59
CA ASP A 102 2.77 -9.35 9.29
C ASP A 102 4.16 -10.00 9.19
N ILE A 103 4.92 -10.07 10.28
CA ILE A 103 6.27 -10.64 10.27
C ILE A 103 6.23 -12.16 10.13
N GLY A 104 7.08 -12.73 9.28
CA GLY A 104 7.16 -14.18 9.05
C GLY A 104 7.49 -14.99 10.33
N LEU A 105 8.29 -14.43 11.24
CA LEU A 105 8.64 -15.00 12.54
C LEU A 105 8.21 -14.09 13.71
N PRO A 106 6.91 -14.09 14.10
CA PRO A 106 6.37 -13.17 15.10
C PRO A 106 7.08 -13.23 16.47
N HIS A 107 7.54 -14.42 16.89
CA HIS A 107 8.25 -14.59 18.16
C HIS A 107 9.60 -13.87 18.22
N ARG A 108 10.16 -13.45 17.08
CA ARG A 108 11.41 -12.66 16.99
C ARG A 108 11.17 -11.15 16.97
N PHE A 109 9.96 -10.68 17.29
CA PHE A 109 9.64 -9.24 17.29
C PHE A 109 10.57 -8.40 18.20
N TRP A 110 11.21 -9.02 19.21
CA TRP A 110 12.13 -8.34 20.11
C TRP A 110 13.52 -8.08 19.50
N HIS A 111 13.90 -8.76 18.41
CA HIS A 111 15.24 -8.63 17.81
C HIS A 111 15.58 -7.18 17.46
N PRO A 112 14.73 -6.39 16.75
CA PRO A 112 15.06 -5.00 16.42
C PRO A 112 15.23 -4.08 17.64
N LEU A 113 14.79 -4.48 18.84
CA LEU A 113 15.03 -3.71 20.07
C LEU A 113 16.48 -3.81 20.55
N VAL A 114 17.20 -4.87 20.17
CA VAL A 114 18.56 -5.15 20.66
C VAL A 114 19.58 -5.21 19.51
N MET A 115 19.19 -5.80 18.38
CA MET A 115 20.01 -6.01 17.18
C MET A 115 19.74 -4.90 16.17
N TRP A 116 20.37 -3.75 16.36
CA TRP A 116 20.04 -2.54 15.61
C TRP A 116 20.57 -2.60 14.17
N ASN A 117 19.78 -2.09 13.22
CA ASN A 117 20.19 -1.87 11.83
C ASN A 117 19.78 -0.46 11.41
N GLU A 118 20.65 0.51 11.69
CA GLU A 118 20.40 1.93 11.49
C GLU A 118 20.27 2.35 10.02
N HIS A 119 20.67 1.48 9.08
CA HIS A 119 20.52 1.72 7.64
C HIS A 119 19.13 1.35 7.10
N SER A 120 18.25 0.79 7.92
CA SER A 120 16.91 0.38 7.51
C SER A 120 15.83 1.33 8.01
N PHE A 121 15.05 1.91 7.09
CA PHE A 121 13.84 2.67 7.44
C PHE A 121 12.83 1.83 8.22
N LEU A 122 12.80 0.50 8.01
CA LEU A 122 11.89 -0.37 8.75
C LEU A 122 12.28 -0.50 10.23
N PHE A 123 13.59 -0.44 10.53
CA PHE A 123 14.10 -0.40 11.90
C PHE A 123 13.67 0.89 12.60
N GLU A 124 13.85 2.04 11.95
CA GLU A 124 13.42 3.34 12.50
C GLU A 124 11.91 3.37 12.74
N VAL A 125 11.11 2.95 11.75
CA VAL A 125 9.64 2.90 11.87
C VAL A 125 9.20 1.99 13.03
N PHE A 126 9.84 0.83 13.20
CA PHE A 126 9.55 -0.08 14.31
C PHE A 126 9.78 0.59 15.67
N TRP A 127 10.94 1.24 15.86
CA TRP A 127 11.27 1.95 17.10
C TRP A 127 10.32 3.12 17.37
N CYS A 128 10.04 3.95 16.36
CA CYS A 128 9.15 5.09 16.52
C CYS A 128 7.74 4.64 16.93
N VAL A 129 7.20 3.59 16.32
CA VAL A 129 5.87 3.06 16.66
C VAL A 129 5.83 2.54 18.10
N MET A 130 6.85 1.78 18.53
CA MET A 130 6.92 1.24 19.89
C MET A 130 7.09 2.33 20.96
N LEU A 131 7.99 3.29 20.73
CA LEU A 131 8.19 4.41 21.65
C LEU A 131 6.97 5.31 21.72
N TYR A 132 6.33 5.61 20.58
CA TYR A 132 5.13 6.44 20.56
C TYR A 132 3.92 5.74 21.19
N PHE A 133 3.77 4.42 21.00
CA PHE A 133 2.78 3.63 21.73
C PHE A 133 3.02 3.69 23.25
N THR A 134 4.29 3.66 23.67
CA THR A 134 4.66 3.82 25.09
C THR A 134 4.31 5.23 25.60
N VAL A 135 4.62 6.28 24.83
CA VAL A 135 4.28 7.67 25.16
C VAL A 135 2.77 7.86 25.31
N THR A 136 1.98 7.40 24.35
CA THR A 136 0.51 7.51 24.41
C THR A 136 -0.08 6.68 25.55
N THR A 137 0.53 5.55 25.91
CA THR A 137 0.17 4.78 27.11
C THR A 137 0.42 5.60 28.37
N ILE A 138 1.59 6.24 28.48
CA ILE A 138 1.95 7.12 29.60
C ILE A 138 0.97 8.31 29.68
N GLU A 139 0.60 8.91 28.55
CA GLU A 139 -0.35 10.04 28.50
C GLU A 139 -1.80 9.63 28.86
N LEU A 140 -2.23 8.44 28.48
CA LEU A 140 -3.57 7.92 28.80
C LEU A 140 -3.66 7.43 30.24
N SER A 141 -2.57 6.91 30.79
CA SER A 141 -2.50 6.28 32.12
C SER A 141 -3.07 7.11 33.29
N PRO A 142 -2.89 8.45 33.39
CA PRO A 142 -3.42 9.21 34.53
C PRO A 142 -4.95 9.25 34.53
N THR A 143 -5.57 9.18 33.35
CA THR A 143 -7.04 9.10 33.21
C THR A 143 -7.56 7.78 33.76
N ILE A 144 -6.80 6.69 33.58
CA ILE A 144 -7.13 5.36 34.06
C ILE A 144 -6.83 5.24 35.57
N LEU A 145 -5.64 5.66 36.00
CA LEU A 145 -5.15 5.56 37.38
C LEU A 145 -5.97 6.38 38.38
N LYS A 146 -6.49 7.54 37.98
CA LYS A 146 -7.42 8.34 38.82
C LYS A 146 -8.67 7.55 39.22
N ARG A 147 -9.11 6.59 38.39
CA ARG A 147 -10.25 5.73 38.72
C ARG A 147 -9.91 4.68 39.78
N PHE A 148 -8.67 4.16 39.75
CA PHE A 148 -8.21 3.12 40.67
C PHE A 148 -7.62 3.68 41.99
N GLY A 149 -7.79 4.98 42.27
CA GLY A 149 -7.34 5.61 43.52
C GLY A 149 -5.82 5.83 43.62
N ALA A 150 -5.06 5.68 42.52
CA ALA A 150 -3.60 5.84 42.52
C ALA A 150 -3.16 7.31 42.34
N GLU A 151 -3.54 8.18 43.28
CA GLU A 151 -3.38 9.64 43.16
C GLU A 151 -1.92 10.12 43.11
N LYS A 152 -1.01 9.45 43.85
CA LYS A 152 0.42 9.78 43.87
C LYS A 152 1.06 9.58 42.50
N LEU A 153 0.80 8.43 41.87
CA LEU A 153 1.32 8.11 40.54
C LEU A 153 0.71 9.04 39.48
N SER A 154 -0.59 9.33 39.55
CA SER A 154 -1.23 10.29 38.66
C SER A 154 -0.60 11.69 38.75
N HIS A 155 -0.29 12.19 39.95
CA HIS A 155 0.34 13.50 40.13
C HIS A 155 1.75 13.55 39.54
N TRP A 156 2.54 12.51 39.74
CA TRP A 156 3.88 12.41 39.15
C TRP A 156 3.81 12.39 37.62
N LEU A 157 2.89 11.61 37.04
CA LEU A 157 2.68 11.55 35.59
C LEU A 157 2.22 12.90 35.01
N HIS A 158 1.36 13.65 35.71
CA HIS A 158 0.96 15.00 35.27
C HIS A 158 2.14 15.97 35.25
N ARG A 159 3.12 15.82 36.15
CA ARG A 159 4.32 16.66 36.21
C ARG A 159 5.21 16.45 34.98
N ILE A 160 5.37 15.21 34.53
CA ILE A 160 6.20 14.88 33.36
C ILE A 160 5.45 15.00 32.02
N ALA A 161 4.12 15.12 32.06
CA ALA A 161 3.26 15.09 30.88
C ALA A 161 3.69 16.08 29.78
N PHE A 162 4.13 17.29 30.15
CA PHE A 162 4.60 18.26 29.16
C PHE A 162 5.82 17.76 28.37
N GLY A 163 6.83 17.21 29.06
CA GLY A 163 8.01 16.64 28.41
C GLY A 163 7.66 15.43 27.54
N VAL A 164 6.77 14.56 28.04
CA VAL A 164 6.28 13.39 27.32
C VAL A 164 5.55 13.79 26.03
N VAL A 165 4.69 14.81 26.08
CA VAL A 165 3.98 15.33 24.88
C VAL A 165 4.97 15.89 23.86
N VAL A 166 5.99 16.64 24.28
CA VAL A 166 7.00 17.18 23.37
C VAL A 166 7.78 16.05 22.68
N VAL A 167 8.21 15.05 23.43
CA VAL A 167 8.86 13.84 22.88
C VAL A 167 7.92 13.11 21.93
N GLY A 168 6.64 12.98 22.28
CA GLY A 168 5.60 12.41 21.43
C GLY A 168 5.46 13.14 20.09
N ILE A 169 5.42 14.47 20.10
CA ILE A 169 5.33 15.28 18.87
C ILE A 169 6.55 15.04 17.96
N THR A 170 7.76 14.99 18.53
CA THR A 170 8.98 14.70 17.77
C THR A 170 8.96 13.29 17.18
N LEU A 171 8.68 12.27 17.99
CA LEU A 171 8.62 10.87 17.56
C LEU A 171 7.56 10.64 16.48
N SER A 172 6.39 11.27 16.61
CA SER A 172 5.33 11.14 15.60
C SER A 172 5.72 11.80 14.28
N SER A 173 6.43 12.93 14.32
CA SER A 173 6.92 13.61 13.11
C SER A 173 7.95 12.75 12.37
N LEU A 174 8.89 12.16 13.11
CA LEU A 174 9.87 11.21 12.57
C LEU A 174 9.17 9.99 11.96
N HIS A 175 8.23 9.38 12.70
CA HIS A 175 7.50 8.21 12.24
C HIS A 175 6.86 8.41 10.86
N HIS A 176 6.10 9.49 10.65
CA HIS A 176 5.42 9.70 9.36
C HIS A 176 6.38 10.04 8.23
N SER A 177 7.45 10.78 8.53
CA SER A 177 8.51 11.04 7.56
C SER A 177 9.17 9.73 7.10
N SER A 178 9.59 8.89 8.04
CA SER A 178 10.27 7.62 7.75
C SER A 178 9.35 6.57 7.14
N LEU A 179 8.06 6.59 7.49
CA LEU A 179 7.03 5.78 6.81
C LEU A 179 6.91 6.16 5.33
N GLY A 180 7.05 7.45 4.98
CA GLY A 180 7.14 7.89 3.59
C GLY A 180 8.47 7.50 2.93
N SER A 181 9.58 7.58 3.67
CA SER A 181 10.91 7.18 3.20
C SER A 181 11.01 5.69 2.84
N LEU A 182 10.19 4.83 3.45
CA LEU A 182 10.13 3.39 3.08
C LEU A 182 9.91 3.18 1.58
N PHE A 183 9.19 4.08 0.92
CA PHE A 183 8.87 3.98 -0.51
C PHE A 183 9.94 4.62 -1.41
N LEU A 184 10.98 5.24 -0.85
CA LEU A 184 12.10 5.79 -1.63
C LEU A 184 13.01 4.68 -2.18
N VAL A 185 12.96 3.48 -1.58
CA VAL A 185 13.77 2.32 -1.99
C VAL A 185 13.20 1.60 -3.22
N THR A 186 12.04 2.03 -3.73
CA THR A 186 11.35 1.42 -4.88
C THR A 186 11.17 2.38 -6.06
N PRO A 187 12.22 3.11 -6.51
CA PRO A 187 12.10 4.13 -7.57
C PRO A 187 11.63 3.59 -8.91
N LEU A 188 11.96 2.33 -9.23
CA LEU A 188 11.62 1.71 -10.50
C LEU A 188 10.36 0.85 -10.44
N ARG A 189 9.86 0.56 -9.23
CA ARG A 189 8.69 -0.31 -9.02
C ARG A 189 7.41 0.48 -8.76
N LEU A 190 7.52 1.59 -8.02
CA LEU A 190 6.39 2.46 -7.73
C LEU A 190 6.11 3.38 -8.92
N HIS A 191 4.88 3.38 -9.40
CA HIS A 191 4.46 4.19 -10.54
C HIS A 191 4.72 5.70 -10.32
N ALA A 192 5.15 6.39 -11.39
CA ALA A 192 5.67 7.76 -11.37
C ALA A 192 4.71 8.81 -10.79
N LEU A 193 3.39 8.61 -10.90
CA LEU A 193 2.39 9.49 -10.27
C LEU A 193 2.49 9.51 -8.73
N TRP A 194 2.89 8.40 -8.11
CA TRP A 194 2.99 8.28 -6.65
C TRP A 194 4.42 8.41 -6.15
N TYR A 195 5.43 8.04 -6.96
CA TYR A 195 6.83 8.14 -6.58
C TYR A 195 7.34 9.60 -6.61
N SER A 196 8.02 10.02 -5.55
CA SER A 196 8.77 11.29 -5.50
C SER A 196 9.77 11.28 -4.34
N ALA A 197 10.89 11.98 -4.49
CA ALA A 197 11.83 12.24 -3.40
C ALA A 197 11.18 12.98 -2.22
N TRP A 198 10.05 13.65 -2.42
CA TRP A 198 9.30 14.38 -1.40
C TRP A 198 8.27 13.51 -0.66
N LEU A 199 8.23 12.19 -0.90
CA LEU A 199 7.36 11.24 -0.18
C LEU A 199 7.36 11.43 1.35
N PRO A 200 8.51 11.61 2.04
CA PRO A 200 8.52 11.84 3.49
C PRO A 200 7.69 13.08 3.89
N LEU A 201 7.83 14.16 3.13
CA LEU A 201 7.09 15.41 3.35
C LEU A 201 5.59 15.23 3.05
N PHE A 202 5.24 14.54 1.98
CA PHE A 202 3.85 14.25 1.66
C PHE A 202 3.17 13.40 2.72
N PHE A 203 3.88 12.42 3.28
CA PHE A 203 3.35 11.55 4.31
C PHE A 203 3.02 12.32 5.60
N ILE A 204 3.91 13.19 6.07
CA ILE A 204 3.68 13.98 7.29
C ILE A 204 2.54 15.01 7.10
N ILE A 205 2.54 15.79 6.02
CA ILE A 205 1.53 16.84 5.80
C ILE A 205 0.13 16.23 5.65
N SER A 206 0.01 15.18 4.83
CA SER A 206 -1.28 14.50 4.63
C SER A 206 -1.79 13.83 5.91
N ALA A 207 -0.90 13.18 6.68
CA ALA A 207 -1.28 12.57 7.95
C ALA A 207 -1.74 13.62 8.96
N MET A 208 -1.04 14.75 9.12
CA MET A 208 -1.47 15.85 10.00
C MET A 208 -2.89 16.34 9.68
N ALA A 209 -3.16 16.60 8.40
CA ALA A 209 -4.46 17.13 7.99
C ALA A 209 -5.59 16.11 8.20
N ALA A 210 -5.35 14.86 7.79
CA ALA A 210 -6.32 13.79 7.91
C ALA A 210 -6.55 13.35 9.37
N GLY A 211 -5.55 13.44 10.24
CA GLY A 211 -5.70 13.21 11.68
C GLY A 211 -6.61 14.23 12.35
N LEU A 212 -6.46 15.52 12.00
CA LEU A 212 -7.36 16.57 12.45
C LEU A 212 -8.80 16.34 11.94
N MET A 213 -8.95 15.91 10.69
CA MET A 213 -10.25 15.53 10.14
C MET A 213 -10.82 14.30 10.87
N PHE A 214 -10.00 13.32 11.19
CA PHE A 214 -10.46 12.09 11.84
C PHE A 214 -10.99 12.35 13.26
N ILE A 215 -10.32 13.18 14.07
CA ILE A 215 -10.85 13.55 15.39
C ILE A 215 -12.16 14.32 15.29
N ILE A 216 -12.34 15.17 14.26
CA ILE A 216 -13.62 15.85 13.97
C ILE A 216 -14.70 14.81 13.68
N PHE A 217 -14.42 13.86 12.78
CA PHE A 217 -15.34 12.78 12.44
C PHE A 217 -15.73 11.96 13.67
N VAL A 218 -14.75 11.49 14.45
CA VAL A 218 -14.99 10.71 15.67
C VAL A 218 -15.79 11.51 16.70
N ARG A 219 -15.51 12.81 16.88
CA ARG A 219 -16.25 13.66 17.83
C ARG A 219 -17.72 13.84 17.42
N ILE A 220 -18.00 14.00 16.12
CA ILE A 220 -19.36 14.11 15.57
C ILE A 220 -20.10 12.77 15.67
N ALA A 221 -19.43 11.66 15.35
CA ALA A 221 -19.98 10.32 15.48
C ALA A 221 -20.29 9.98 16.95
N TYR A 222 -19.37 10.29 17.86
CA TYR A 222 -19.56 10.10 19.31
C TYR A 222 -20.76 10.90 19.82
N ALA A 223 -20.89 12.18 19.43
CA ALA A 223 -22.06 12.97 19.84
C ALA A 223 -23.37 12.38 19.30
N ARG A 224 -23.38 11.88 18.06
CA ARG A 224 -24.58 11.25 17.49
C ARG A 224 -25.00 9.98 18.23
N LEU A 225 -24.05 9.24 18.79
CA LEU A 225 -24.30 7.94 19.45
C LEU A 225 -24.56 8.06 20.96
N TYR A 226 -23.86 8.96 21.64
CA TYR A 226 -23.83 9.01 23.11
C TYR A 226 -24.46 10.27 23.71
N ASP A 227 -24.10 11.45 23.19
CA ASP A 227 -24.55 12.73 23.75
C ASP A 227 -24.70 13.78 22.62
N PRO A 228 -25.91 13.93 22.05
CA PRO A 228 -26.12 14.80 20.90
C PRO A 228 -26.12 16.28 21.26
N ASP A 229 -26.47 16.64 22.49
CA ASP A 229 -26.73 18.03 22.91
C ASP A 229 -25.55 18.98 22.66
N PRO A 230 -24.28 18.62 22.92
CA PRO A 230 -23.15 19.54 22.75
C PRO A 230 -22.87 19.93 21.29
N ILE A 231 -23.30 19.12 20.32
CA ILE A 231 -23.01 19.31 18.88
C ILE A 231 -24.27 19.66 18.09
N TYR A 232 -25.37 18.98 18.36
CA TYR A 232 -26.64 19.13 17.65
C TYR A 232 -27.60 20.10 18.34
N GLY A 233 -27.33 20.49 19.59
CA GLY A 233 -28.21 21.33 20.41
C GLY A 233 -29.38 20.56 21.02
N LEU A 234 -30.13 21.20 21.92
CA LEU A 234 -31.38 20.70 22.52
C LEU A 234 -32.45 20.50 21.44
N ARG A 235 -32.45 19.37 20.73
CA ARG A 235 -33.44 19.14 19.66
C ARG A 235 -33.74 17.69 19.32
N MET A 236 -33.52 16.73 20.23
CA MET A 236 -33.80 15.32 19.95
C MET A 236 -34.95 14.69 20.76
N ASP A 237 -35.64 15.43 21.63
CA ASP A 237 -36.72 14.83 22.47
C ASP A 237 -38.04 15.62 22.55
N SER A 238 -38.16 16.78 21.89
CA SER A 238 -39.43 17.50 21.77
C SER A 238 -39.84 17.55 20.31
N GLY A 239 -40.97 16.94 19.96
CA GLY A 239 -41.55 16.82 18.61
C GLY A 239 -41.95 18.14 17.95
N ILE A 240 -41.25 19.24 18.22
CA ILE A 240 -41.48 20.56 17.66
C ILE A 240 -40.58 20.71 16.43
N LYS A 241 -41.17 20.47 15.25
CA LYS A 241 -40.61 20.91 13.97
C LYS A 241 -40.62 22.45 13.94
N SER A 242 -39.57 23.10 14.44
CA SER A 242 -39.38 24.52 14.16
C SER A 242 -39.06 24.69 12.67
N ASN A 243 -40.01 25.25 11.93
CA ASN A 243 -39.79 25.87 10.64
C ASN A 243 -38.90 27.10 10.85
N GLY A 244 -37.80 27.21 10.09
CA GLY A 244 -36.93 28.41 10.13
C GLY A 244 -35.50 28.15 10.62
N SER A 245 -34.67 27.65 9.70
CA SER A 245 -33.34 28.16 9.29
C SER A 245 -32.34 28.86 10.22
N GLU A 246 -32.43 28.84 11.56
CA GLU A 246 -31.33 29.30 12.41
C GLU A 246 -30.83 28.19 13.35
N PHE A 247 -29.86 27.44 12.85
CA PHE A 247 -29.04 26.54 13.65
C PHE A 247 -28.17 27.39 14.58
N PHE A 248 -28.57 27.57 15.84
CA PHE A 248 -27.72 28.16 16.87
C PHE A 248 -26.44 27.33 17.01
N ALA A 249 -25.34 27.80 16.39
CA ALA A 249 -24.08 27.08 16.39
C ALA A 249 -23.53 27.01 17.82
N THR A 250 -23.50 25.80 18.38
CA THR A 250 -22.93 25.56 19.72
C THR A 250 -21.45 26.00 19.76
N PRO A 251 -20.93 26.45 20.92
CA PRO A 251 -19.52 26.84 21.05
C PRO A 251 -18.56 25.72 20.58
N GLN A 252 -18.92 24.47 20.84
CA GLN A 252 -18.14 23.31 20.39
C GLN A 252 -18.14 23.20 18.87
N MET A 253 -19.29 23.36 18.20
CA MET A 253 -19.34 23.34 16.73
C MET A 253 -18.53 24.46 16.09
N LYS A 254 -18.44 25.64 16.71
CA LYS A 254 -17.54 26.72 16.25
C LYS A 254 -16.08 26.29 16.30
N ASN A 255 -15.67 25.60 17.36
CA ASN A 255 -14.30 25.06 17.49
C ASN A 255 -14.03 23.95 16.46
N LEU A 256 -14.96 23.00 16.26
CA LEU A 256 -14.80 21.95 15.24
C LEU A 256 -14.73 22.54 13.82
N ALA A 257 -15.57 23.53 13.51
CA ALA A 257 -15.53 24.23 12.24
C ALA A 257 -14.17 24.91 11.99
N LEU A 258 -13.64 25.60 13.00
CA LEU A 258 -12.30 26.21 12.90
C LEU A 258 -11.22 25.14 12.70
N LEU A 259 -11.29 24.03 13.42
CA LEU A 259 -10.34 22.93 13.28
C LEU A 259 -10.39 22.33 11.87
N GLY A 260 -11.59 22.16 11.31
CA GLY A 260 -11.78 21.70 9.92
C GLY A 260 -11.22 22.70 8.90
N ALA A 261 -11.30 24.00 9.18
CA ALA A 261 -10.66 25.02 8.35
C ALA A 261 -9.13 24.90 8.37
N ILE A 262 -8.53 24.73 9.56
CA ILE A 262 -7.08 24.52 9.72
C ILE A 262 -6.65 23.26 8.96
N ALA A 263 -7.35 22.14 9.16
CA ALA A 263 -7.05 20.89 8.48
C ALA A 263 -7.13 21.04 6.95
N SER A 264 -8.12 21.78 6.45
CA SER A 264 -8.30 22.01 5.00
C SER A 264 -7.24 22.94 4.42
N SER A 265 -6.75 23.92 5.19
CA SER A 265 -5.58 24.71 4.79
C SER A 265 -4.35 23.83 4.63
N ILE A 266 -4.13 22.86 5.53
CA ILE A 266 -3.01 21.90 5.41
C ILE A 266 -3.19 20.99 4.19
N LEU A 267 -4.41 20.50 3.91
CA LEU A 267 -4.71 19.75 2.67
C LEU A 267 -4.46 20.60 1.42
N GLY A 268 -4.76 21.90 1.46
CA GLY A 268 -4.48 22.82 0.36
C GLY A 268 -2.98 22.95 0.09
N ILE A 269 -2.16 23.07 1.14
CA ILE A 269 -0.70 23.07 1.01
C ILE A 269 -0.23 21.74 0.42
N TYR A 270 -0.72 20.60 0.92
CA TYR A 270 -0.41 19.28 0.37
C TYR A 270 -0.74 19.18 -1.14
N LEU A 271 -1.92 19.63 -1.55
CA LEU A 271 -2.37 19.57 -2.93
C LEU A 271 -1.49 20.44 -3.84
N ILE A 272 -1.18 21.67 -3.43
CA ILE A 272 -0.28 22.57 -4.17
C ILE A 272 1.10 21.94 -4.32
N LEU A 273 1.69 21.45 -3.23
CA LEU A 273 3.00 20.80 -3.27
C LEU A 273 3.00 19.57 -4.18
N LYS A 274 1.90 18.80 -4.22
CA LYS A 274 1.80 17.65 -5.11
C LYS A 274 1.80 18.02 -6.59
N PHE A 275 1.08 19.08 -6.99
CA PHE A 275 1.13 19.56 -8.37
C PHE A 275 2.49 20.16 -8.73
N VAL A 276 3.14 20.88 -7.80
CA VAL A 276 4.50 21.41 -8.00
C VAL A 276 5.50 20.29 -8.22
N ASP A 277 5.42 19.22 -7.42
CA ASP A 277 6.27 18.03 -7.53
C ASP A 277 6.10 17.33 -8.90
N LEU A 278 4.85 17.06 -9.32
CA LEU A 278 4.57 16.47 -10.63
C LEU A 278 5.06 17.34 -11.79
N ALA A 279 4.89 18.66 -11.69
CA ALA A 279 5.37 19.60 -12.71
C ALA A 279 6.92 19.61 -12.79
N ARG A 280 7.60 19.57 -11.64
CA ARG A 280 9.08 19.50 -11.59
C ARG A 280 9.63 18.17 -12.10
N ALA A 281 8.91 17.08 -11.88
CA ALA A 281 9.26 15.76 -12.38
C ALA A 281 9.00 15.61 -13.90
N GLY A 282 8.26 16.54 -14.53
CA GLY A 282 7.86 16.43 -15.94
C GLY A 282 6.71 15.44 -16.19
N GLU A 283 6.10 14.93 -15.11
CA GLU A 283 5.11 13.85 -15.15
C GLU A 283 3.66 14.35 -15.15
N LEU A 284 3.44 15.66 -15.24
CA LEU A 284 2.10 16.26 -15.21
C LEU A 284 1.21 15.72 -16.35
N MET A 285 1.80 15.42 -17.50
CA MET A 285 1.06 14.87 -18.65
C MET A 285 0.56 13.44 -18.42
N LEU A 286 1.12 12.70 -17.45
CA LEU A 286 0.62 11.37 -17.10
C LEU A 286 -0.82 11.43 -16.60
N LEU A 287 -1.23 12.50 -15.92
CA LEU A 287 -2.60 12.68 -15.43
C LEU A 287 -3.65 12.57 -16.55
N PHE A 288 -3.28 12.89 -17.79
CA PHE A 288 -4.17 12.92 -18.94
C PHE A 288 -3.97 11.76 -19.91
N ASN A 289 -3.14 10.77 -19.58
CA ASN A 289 -2.86 9.63 -20.47
C ASN A 289 -4.05 8.64 -20.60
N GLY A 290 -5.10 8.78 -19.77
CA GLY A 290 -6.27 7.92 -19.77
C GLY A 290 -6.08 6.52 -19.16
N SER A 291 -4.91 6.21 -18.57
CA SER A 291 -4.65 4.94 -17.90
C SER A 291 -5.42 4.82 -16.59
N TRP A 292 -5.64 3.59 -16.12
CA TRP A 292 -6.37 3.35 -14.87
C TRP A 292 -5.65 3.96 -13.66
N GLU A 293 -4.31 4.01 -13.68
CA GLU A 293 -3.49 4.68 -12.65
C GLU A 293 -3.81 6.16 -12.58
N SER A 294 -3.94 6.82 -13.73
CA SER A 294 -4.23 8.25 -13.82
C SER A 294 -5.63 8.57 -13.31
N TRP A 295 -6.63 7.77 -13.67
CA TRP A 295 -7.99 7.90 -13.12
C TRP A 295 -8.01 7.70 -11.61
N LEU A 296 -7.32 6.67 -11.11
CA LEU A 296 -7.24 6.37 -9.69
C LEU A 296 -6.52 7.47 -8.91
N PHE A 297 -5.41 8.00 -9.44
CA PHE A 297 -4.67 9.10 -8.85
C PHE A 297 -5.50 10.39 -8.79
N MET A 298 -6.20 10.75 -9.87
CA MET A 298 -7.08 11.93 -9.88
C MET A 298 -8.26 11.77 -8.92
N PHE A 299 -8.88 10.59 -8.89
CA PHE A 299 -9.95 10.28 -7.95
C PHE A 299 -9.47 10.36 -6.49
N GLU A 300 -8.28 9.82 -6.21
CA GLU A 300 -7.64 9.92 -4.90
C GLU A 300 -7.41 11.38 -4.50
N LEU A 301 -6.78 12.19 -5.34
CA LEU A 301 -6.56 13.62 -5.04
C LEU A 301 -7.88 14.37 -4.84
N PHE A 302 -8.90 14.03 -5.62
CA PHE A 302 -10.23 14.62 -5.48
C PHE A 302 -10.84 14.31 -4.12
N VAL A 303 -10.86 13.04 -3.71
CA VAL A 303 -11.48 12.61 -2.45
C VAL A 303 -10.65 12.98 -1.23
N ALA A 304 -9.31 12.84 -1.30
CA ALA A 304 -8.40 13.06 -0.18
C ALA A 304 -8.20 14.54 0.15
N ALA A 305 -8.18 15.42 -0.85
CA ALA A 305 -7.85 16.82 -0.67
C ALA A 305 -8.95 17.76 -1.22
N LEU A 306 -9.23 17.71 -2.53
CA LEU A 306 -10.01 18.76 -3.19
C LEU A 306 -11.45 18.87 -2.67
N LEU A 307 -12.18 17.76 -2.58
CA LEU A 307 -13.56 17.73 -2.12
C LEU A 307 -13.71 18.13 -0.64
N PRO A 308 -12.90 17.61 0.32
CA PRO A 308 -12.91 18.09 1.70
C PRO A 308 -12.63 19.60 1.84
N ILE A 309 -11.72 20.15 1.03
CA ILE A 309 -11.43 21.59 1.00
C ILE A 309 -12.66 22.37 0.53
N ILE A 310 -13.29 21.98 -0.58
CA ILE A 310 -14.48 22.64 -1.11
C ILE A 310 -15.60 22.63 -0.07
N LEU A 311 -15.85 21.48 0.57
CA LEU A 311 -16.92 21.32 1.56
C LEU A 311 -16.69 22.18 2.81
N THR A 312 -15.45 22.37 3.25
CA THR A 312 -15.14 23.19 4.43
C THR A 312 -15.01 24.69 4.13
N VAL A 313 -14.64 25.08 2.92
CA VAL A 313 -14.64 26.50 2.51
C VAL A 313 -16.06 27.06 2.55
N ILE A 314 -17.06 26.27 2.16
CA ILE A 314 -18.47 26.68 2.18
C ILE A 314 -18.94 26.82 3.65
N PRO A 315 -19.26 28.05 4.13
CA PRO A 315 -19.58 28.28 5.54
C PRO A 315 -20.81 27.50 6.03
N ARG A 316 -21.79 27.29 5.14
CA ARG A 316 -23.02 26.54 5.42
C ARG A 316 -22.74 25.07 5.70
N VAL A 317 -21.80 24.46 4.97
CA VAL A 317 -21.43 23.05 5.11
C VAL A 317 -20.51 22.88 6.31
N ARG A 318 -19.48 23.72 6.47
CA ARG A 318 -18.54 23.65 7.60
C ARG A 318 -19.18 23.87 8.97
N ARG A 319 -20.27 24.64 9.05
CA ARG A 319 -21.01 24.88 10.31
C ARG A 319 -22.06 23.80 10.60
N SER A 320 -22.36 22.93 9.63
CA SER A 320 -23.29 21.81 9.78
C SER A 320 -22.55 20.58 10.30
N PRO A 321 -23.08 19.86 11.33
CA PRO A 321 -22.49 18.60 11.77
C PRO A 321 -22.41 17.55 10.66
N ALA A 322 -23.43 17.44 9.81
CA ALA A 322 -23.44 16.47 8.72
C ALA A 322 -22.45 16.88 7.60
N GLY A 323 -22.40 18.16 7.26
CA GLY A 323 -21.49 18.68 6.23
C GLY A 323 -20.03 18.53 6.64
N LEU A 324 -19.69 19.00 7.84
CA LEU A 324 -18.34 18.87 8.39
C LEU A 324 -17.96 17.41 8.64
N GLY A 325 -18.88 16.59 9.15
CA GLY A 325 -18.65 15.15 9.33
C GLY A 325 -18.37 14.42 8.02
N THR A 326 -19.06 14.80 6.93
CA THR A 326 -18.83 14.23 5.59
C THR A 326 -17.47 14.65 5.03
N ALA A 327 -17.11 15.94 5.14
CA ALA A 327 -15.80 16.42 4.71
C ALA A 327 -14.66 15.74 5.48
N ALA A 328 -14.85 15.57 6.79
CA ALA A 328 -13.91 14.88 7.66
C ALA A 328 -13.74 13.41 7.29
N PHE A 329 -14.84 12.69 7.05
CA PHE A 329 -14.81 11.30 6.58
C PHE A 329 -14.10 11.15 5.24
N LEU A 330 -14.42 12.01 4.27
CA LEU A 330 -13.80 11.98 2.94
C LEU A 330 -12.29 12.21 2.99
N ALA A 331 -11.82 13.17 3.79
CA ALA A 331 -10.39 13.41 3.96
C ALA A 331 -9.67 12.21 4.60
N SER A 332 -10.24 11.61 5.64
CA SER A 332 -9.67 10.42 6.27
C SER A 332 -9.70 9.21 5.33
N PHE A 333 -10.81 8.97 4.62
CA PHE A 333 -10.94 7.88 3.66
C PHE A 333 -9.99 8.05 2.47
N GLY A 334 -9.89 9.26 1.92
CA GLY A 334 -8.97 9.58 0.85
C GLY A 334 -7.50 9.41 1.26
N LEU A 335 -7.16 9.65 2.53
CA LEU A 335 -5.83 9.28 3.04
C LEU A 335 -5.62 7.76 3.02
N VAL A 336 -6.60 6.95 3.44
CA VAL A 336 -6.49 5.49 3.33
C VAL A 336 -6.23 5.10 1.88
N LEU A 337 -7.03 5.65 0.96
CA LEU A 337 -6.88 5.40 -0.46
C LEU A 337 -5.49 5.79 -0.97
N ASN A 338 -4.95 6.94 -0.55
CA ASN A 338 -3.57 7.34 -0.85
C ASN A 338 -2.56 6.27 -0.40
N ARG A 339 -2.68 5.75 0.83
CA ARG A 339 -1.76 4.71 1.31
C ARG A 339 -1.91 3.40 0.56
N MET A 340 -3.14 3.04 0.19
CA MET A 340 -3.42 1.87 -0.64
C MET A 340 -2.81 2.02 -2.04
N ASN A 341 -2.90 3.22 -2.62
CA ASN A 341 -2.31 3.50 -3.92
C ASN A 341 -0.77 3.44 -3.86
N VAL A 342 -0.14 4.10 -2.88
CA VAL A 342 1.32 4.08 -2.72
C VAL A 342 1.85 2.70 -2.30
N GLY A 343 1.08 1.93 -1.53
CA GLY A 343 1.51 0.67 -0.94
C GLY A 343 1.16 -0.60 -1.73
N ILE A 344 0.18 -0.53 -2.64
CA ILE A 344 -0.32 -1.70 -3.38
C ILE A 344 -0.54 -1.36 -4.85
N PHE A 345 -1.48 -0.47 -5.15
CA PHE A 345 -1.96 -0.30 -6.53
C PHE A 345 -0.89 0.30 -7.45
N GLY A 346 -0.02 1.17 -6.93
CA GLY A 346 1.09 1.76 -7.67
C GLY A 346 2.18 0.77 -8.11
N TYR A 347 2.11 -0.50 -7.67
CA TYR A 347 3.02 -1.57 -8.08
C TYR A 347 2.45 -2.49 -9.17
N PHE A 348 1.16 -2.40 -9.48
CA PHE A 348 0.50 -3.35 -10.39
C PHE A 348 1.08 -3.36 -11.81
N HIS A 349 1.55 -2.20 -12.29
CA HIS A 349 2.22 -2.11 -13.58
C HIS A 349 3.56 -2.87 -13.59
N ASP A 350 4.30 -2.87 -12.47
CA ASP A 350 5.59 -3.55 -12.35
C ASP A 350 5.41 -5.07 -12.15
N THR A 351 4.41 -5.50 -11.38
CA THR A 351 4.21 -6.92 -11.06
C THR A 351 3.55 -7.72 -12.18
N ALA A 352 2.96 -7.07 -13.18
CA ALA A 352 2.20 -7.68 -14.29
C ALA A 352 0.99 -8.56 -13.87
N GLN A 353 0.84 -8.87 -12.59
CA GLN A 353 -0.27 -9.58 -11.97
C GLN A 353 -0.90 -8.71 -10.89
N PRO A 354 -2.23 -8.46 -10.94
CA PRO A 354 -2.92 -7.71 -9.91
C PRO A 354 -3.02 -8.54 -8.63
N TYR A 355 -2.69 -7.91 -7.49
CA TYR A 355 -2.89 -8.50 -6.17
C TYR A 355 -4.34 -8.32 -5.71
N PHE A 356 -4.98 -9.41 -5.29
CA PHE A 356 -6.31 -9.37 -4.69
C PHE A 356 -6.27 -10.00 -3.28
N PRO A 357 -6.69 -9.28 -2.23
CA PRO A 357 -6.55 -9.76 -0.86
C PRO A 357 -7.39 -11.01 -0.59
N SER A 358 -6.84 -11.95 0.17
CA SER A 358 -7.55 -13.12 0.69
C SER A 358 -8.65 -12.73 1.68
N LEU A 359 -9.61 -13.64 1.92
CA LEU A 359 -10.65 -13.44 2.92
C LEU A 359 -10.08 -13.27 4.34
N ALA A 360 -8.99 -13.96 4.67
CA ALA A 360 -8.32 -13.83 5.96
C ALA A 360 -7.66 -12.45 6.13
N GLU A 361 -7.10 -11.87 5.07
CA GLU A 361 -6.60 -10.49 5.08
C GLU A 361 -7.72 -9.49 5.36
N TRP A 362 -8.88 -9.63 4.69
CA TRP A 362 -10.06 -8.81 5.00
C TRP A 362 -10.56 -9.00 6.44
N GLY A 363 -10.62 -10.24 6.89
CA GLY A 363 -11.05 -10.61 8.24
C GLY A 363 -10.16 -9.97 9.31
N LEU A 364 -8.84 -10.09 9.17
CA LEU A 364 -7.87 -9.46 10.08
C LEU A 364 -7.97 -7.94 10.00
N SER A 365 -8.00 -7.36 8.80
CA SER A 365 -8.00 -5.92 8.63
C SER A 365 -9.20 -5.22 9.23
N LEU A 366 -10.41 -5.66 8.87
CA LEU A 366 -11.65 -5.08 9.36
C LEU A 366 -11.84 -5.39 10.85
N GLY A 367 -11.44 -6.58 11.30
CA GLY A 367 -11.60 -6.97 12.69
C GLY A 367 -10.64 -6.27 13.64
N VAL A 368 -9.42 -5.92 13.22
CA VAL A 368 -8.52 -5.08 14.04
C VAL A 368 -9.10 -3.67 14.21
N ILE A 369 -9.65 -3.07 13.14
CA ILE A 369 -10.35 -1.77 13.23
C ILE A 369 -11.57 -1.90 14.15
N ALA A 370 -12.34 -2.99 14.04
CA ALA A 370 -13.50 -3.23 14.87
C ALA A 370 -13.14 -3.42 16.35
N ALA A 371 -12.08 -4.16 16.65
CA ALA A 371 -11.55 -4.34 17.99
C ALA A 371 -11.09 -3.00 18.59
N ALA A 372 -10.36 -2.18 17.84
CA ALA A 372 -9.97 -0.83 18.27
C ALA A 372 -11.20 0.04 18.56
N ALA A 373 -12.24 -0.01 17.72
CA ALA A 373 -13.50 0.71 17.96
C ALA A 373 -14.25 0.21 19.21
N LEU A 374 -14.26 -1.10 19.48
CA LEU A 374 -14.83 -1.67 20.71
C LEU A 374 -14.09 -1.18 21.96
N VAL A 375 -12.75 -1.22 21.94
CA VAL A 375 -11.93 -0.72 23.04
C VAL A 375 -12.14 0.79 23.23
N PHE A 376 -12.24 1.55 22.14
CA PHE A 376 -12.58 2.97 22.19
C PHE A 376 -13.92 3.22 22.88
N MET A 377 -14.97 2.49 22.48
CA MET A 377 -16.30 2.61 23.08
C MET A 377 -16.28 2.22 24.55
N PHE A 378 -15.60 1.11 24.89
CA PHE A 378 -15.44 0.67 26.27
C PHE A 378 -14.75 1.74 27.13
N ILE A 379 -13.61 2.27 26.69
CA ILE A 379 -12.88 3.30 27.43
C ILE A 379 -13.71 4.59 27.55
N SER A 380 -14.41 5.00 26.49
CA SER A 380 -15.25 6.21 26.51
C SER A 380 -16.48 6.09 27.42
N GLU A 381 -16.98 4.88 27.63
CA GLU A 381 -18.09 4.60 28.56
C GLU A 381 -17.63 4.53 30.01
N GLN A 382 -16.39 4.10 30.22
CA GLN A 382 -15.83 3.76 31.53
C GLN A 382 -14.96 4.87 32.15
N PHE A 383 -14.51 5.84 31.35
CA PHE A 383 -13.57 6.88 31.77
C PHE A 383 -13.97 8.29 31.26
N PRO A 384 -13.55 9.38 31.94
CA PRO A 384 -13.84 10.76 31.53
C PRO A 384 -12.99 11.23 30.34
N ILE A 385 -13.33 10.73 29.14
CA ILE A 385 -12.65 11.07 27.88
C ILE A 385 -13.23 12.34 27.24
N PHE A 386 -14.53 12.36 26.96
CA PHE A 386 -15.19 13.43 26.22
C PHE A 386 -15.90 14.47 27.10
N ASP A 387 -16.49 14.03 28.22
CA ASP A 387 -17.32 14.86 29.10
C ASP A 387 -17.47 14.18 30.47
N GLU A 388 -18.03 14.89 31.45
CA GLU A 388 -18.37 14.34 32.77
C GLU A 388 -19.66 13.50 32.76
N SER A 389 -20.38 13.43 31.63
CA SER A 389 -21.63 12.69 31.52
C SER A 389 -21.47 11.17 31.59
N TRP A 390 -20.22 10.67 31.60
CA TRP A 390 -19.89 9.27 31.86
C TRP A 390 -20.42 8.78 33.21
N ARG A 391 -20.47 9.62 34.26
CA ARG A 391 -21.04 9.27 35.58
C ARG A 391 -22.52 8.93 35.50
N ARG A 392 -23.30 9.76 34.80
CA ARG A 392 -24.75 9.53 34.56
C ARG A 392 -25.03 8.26 33.76
N ARG A 393 -24.06 7.77 32.98
CA ARG A 393 -24.16 6.50 32.23
C ARG A 393 -23.91 5.29 33.13
N MET A 394 -22.94 5.36 34.05
CA MET A 394 -22.71 4.31 35.06
C MET A 394 -23.91 4.13 35.99
N GLU A 395 -24.49 5.21 36.52
CA GLU A 395 -25.67 5.12 37.40
C GLU A 395 -26.87 4.48 36.69
N LYS A 396 -26.99 4.64 35.37
CA LYS A 396 -28.04 4.00 34.56
C LYS A 396 -27.76 2.53 34.22
N SER A 397 -26.54 2.02 34.40
CA SER A 397 -26.22 0.59 34.17
C SER A 397 -26.48 -0.30 35.39
N ASP A 398 -26.63 0.29 36.59
CA ASP A 398 -26.78 -0.45 37.85
C ASP A 398 -28.21 -0.92 38.17
N VAL A 399 -29.19 -0.68 37.29
CA VAL A 399 -30.56 -1.18 37.49
C VAL A 399 -30.69 -2.59 36.93
N PHE A 400 -30.18 -3.58 37.66
CA PHE A 400 -30.38 -5.00 37.38
C PHE A 400 -31.43 -5.58 38.33
N THR A 401 -32.69 -5.66 37.87
CA THR A 401 -33.74 -6.44 38.54
C THR A 401 -33.71 -7.87 38.02
N TYR A 402 -33.16 -8.79 38.81
CA TYR A 402 -33.25 -10.23 38.53
C TYR A 402 -34.64 -10.72 38.94
N ALA A 403 -35.47 -11.08 37.96
CA ALA A 403 -36.67 -11.88 38.17
C ALA A 403 -36.51 -13.20 37.38
N PHE A 404 -36.52 -14.32 38.09
CA PHE A 404 -36.51 -15.66 37.50
C PHE A 404 -37.95 -16.11 37.24
N ASP A 405 -38.37 -16.28 35.97
CA ASP A 405 -39.27 -17.39 35.57
C ASP A 405 -39.40 -17.65 34.04
N LYS A 406 -39.72 -18.92 33.73
CA LYS A 406 -40.25 -19.62 32.54
C LYS A 406 -39.67 -19.38 31.12
N LEU A 407 -38.78 -20.31 30.75
CA LEU A 407 -38.52 -21.03 29.47
C LEU A 407 -38.71 -20.36 28.08
N SER A 408 -39.65 -19.43 27.89
CA SER A 408 -39.93 -18.79 26.59
C SER A 408 -39.12 -17.51 26.35
N HIS A 409 -38.58 -16.89 27.41
CA HIS A 409 -37.79 -15.66 27.32
C HIS A 409 -36.27 -15.87 27.22
N VAL A 410 -35.76 -17.11 27.17
CA VAL A 410 -34.31 -17.37 27.06
C VAL A 410 -33.70 -16.60 25.90
N TRP A 411 -34.35 -16.59 24.73
CA TRP A 411 -33.89 -15.80 23.58
C TRP A 411 -33.97 -14.30 23.81
N ASN A 412 -35.02 -13.78 24.43
CA ASN A 412 -35.17 -12.34 24.69
C ASN A 412 -34.15 -11.84 25.73
N THR A 413 -33.90 -12.62 26.78
CA THR A 413 -32.92 -12.33 27.82
C THR A 413 -31.48 -12.48 27.31
N VAL A 414 -31.20 -13.51 26.50
CA VAL A 414 -29.93 -13.68 25.78
C VAL A 414 -29.69 -12.51 24.82
N LEU A 415 -30.72 -11.98 24.16
CA LEU A 415 -30.63 -10.80 23.29
C LEU A 415 -30.56 -9.45 24.04
N MET A 416 -30.68 -9.46 25.38
CA MET A 416 -30.68 -8.24 26.21
C MET A 416 -29.46 -8.14 27.14
N SER A 417 -28.90 -9.25 27.61
CA SER A 417 -27.70 -9.23 28.45
C SER A 417 -26.41 -9.13 27.62
N GLY A 418 -25.48 -8.27 28.03
CA GLY A 418 -24.29 -7.96 27.24
C GLY A 418 -23.37 -9.17 27.00
N LEU A 419 -23.16 -9.99 28.02
CA LEU A 419 -22.24 -11.14 27.94
C LEU A 419 -22.81 -12.28 27.08
N GLN A 420 -24.09 -12.63 27.25
CA GLN A 420 -24.71 -13.75 26.52
C GLN A 420 -24.82 -13.47 25.01
N ARG A 421 -25.05 -12.21 24.60
CA ARG A 421 -25.04 -11.82 23.18
C ARG A 421 -23.67 -11.97 22.55
N VAL A 422 -22.62 -11.50 23.24
CA VAL A 422 -21.25 -11.63 22.74
C VAL A 422 -20.89 -13.10 22.58
N THR A 423 -21.31 -13.96 23.51
CA THR A 423 -21.17 -15.42 23.38
C THR A 423 -21.95 -15.96 22.16
N LEU A 424 -23.20 -15.54 21.94
CA LEU A 424 -23.98 -15.97 20.77
C LEU A 424 -23.34 -15.54 19.44
N ILE A 425 -22.83 -14.31 19.36
CA ILE A 425 -22.08 -13.82 18.21
C ILE A 425 -20.84 -14.67 18.01
N ALA A 426 -20.11 -15.00 19.07
CA ALA A 426 -18.93 -15.86 18.99
C ALA A 426 -19.27 -17.26 18.46
N VAL A 427 -20.35 -17.87 18.95
CA VAL A 427 -20.83 -19.20 18.53
C VAL A 427 -21.18 -19.25 17.03
N LEU A 428 -21.61 -18.13 16.44
CA LEU A 428 -21.91 -18.05 15.01
C LEU A 428 -20.70 -17.61 14.17
N ALA A 429 -19.97 -16.59 14.64
CA ALA A 429 -18.87 -15.97 13.90
C ALA A 429 -17.66 -16.91 13.83
N ILE A 430 -17.33 -17.63 14.91
CA ILE A 430 -16.12 -18.47 14.95
C ILE A 430 -16.22 -19.64 13.97
N PRO A 431 -17.28 -20.47 13.95
CA PRO A 431 -17.39 -21.55 12.97
C PRO A 431 -17.47 -21.03 11.54
N LEU A 432 -18.17 -19.91 11.30
CA LEU A 432 -18.24 -19.28 9.99
C LEU A 432 -16.86 -18.79 9.53
N ALA A 433 -16.12 -18.10 10.38
CA ALA A 433 -14.76 -17.66 10.09
C ALA A 433 -13.85 -18.85 9.79
N TRP A 434 -13.94 -19.91 10.59
CA TRP A 434 -13.18 -21.12 10.39
C TRP A 434 -13.46 -21.73 9.02
N LEU A 435 -14.74 -21.83 8.63
CA LEU A 435 -15.16 -22.34 7.32
C LEU A 435 -14.67 -21.45 6.17
N LEU A 436 -14.80 -20.13 6.30
CA LEU A 436 -14.45 -19.15 5.26
C LEU A 436 -12.94 -19.00 5.05
N PHE A 437 -12.17 -19.07 6.13
CA PHE A 437 -10.73 -18.84 6.09
C PHE A 437 -9.94 -20.14 5.94
N TYR A 438 -10.61 -21.31 5.97
CA TYR A 438 -9.91 -22.59 5.88
C TYR A 438 -9.08 -22.59 4.59
N PRO A 439 -7.74 -22.68 4.69
CA PRO A 439 -6.91 -22.54 3.51
C PRO A 439 -7.34 -23.61 2.51
N PRO A 440 -7.56 -23.27 1.23
CA PRO A 440 -7.55 -24.31 0.24
C PRO A 440 -6.12 -24.88 0.28
N PHE A 441 -5.96 -26.12 0.76
CA PHE A 441 -4.72 -26.87 0.56
C PHE A 441 -4.60 -27.22 -0.92
N LYS A 442 -4.45 -26.21 -1.76
CA LYS A 442 -3.87 -26.41 -3.07
C LYS A 442 -2.40 -26.70 -2.79
N ALA A 443 -2.04 -27.96 -2.97
CA ALA A 443 -0.65 -28.33 -3.18
C ALA A 443 -0.21 -27.58 -4.44
N ASP A 444 0.36 -26.38 -4.27
CA ASP A 444 1.11 -25.77 -5.36
C ASP A 444 2.47 -26.47 -5.37
N ASP A 445 2.50 -27.60 -6.06
CA ASP A 445 3.63 -28.53 -6.23
C ASP A 445 4.80 -27.90 -7.03
N THR A 446 4.78 -26.58 -7.28
CA THR A 446 5.75 -25.88 -8.14
C THR A 446 6.78 -25.04 -7.39
N THR A 447 6.64 -24.85 -6.08
CA THR A 447 7.73 -24.31 -5.25
C THR A 447 8.36 -25.46 -4.49
N ASP A 448 9.41 -26.07 -5.07
CA ASP A 448 10.47 -26.74 -4.30
C ASP A 448 10.68 -25.87 -3.05
N GLY A 449 10.36 -26.37 -1.85
CA GLY A 449 10.17 -25.60 -0.60
C GLY A 449 11.39 -24.82 -0.09
N ARG A 450 12.36 -24.59 -0.99
CA ARG A 450 13.47 -23.68 -0.88
C ARG A 450 12.94 -22.25 -0.94
N ILE A 451 13.11 -21.55 0.18
CA ILE A 451 13.02 -20.11 0.27
C ILE A 451 13.87 -19.52 -0.86
N LYS A 452 13.23 -18.98 -1.90
CA LYS A 452 13.93 -18.20 -2.92
C LYS A 452 14.26 -16.85 -2.27
N PRO A 453 15.53 -16.50 -2.09
CA PRO A 453 15.86 -15.18 -1.57
C PRO A 453 15.26 -14.12 -2.49
N ALA A 454 14.69 -13.06 -1.89
CA ALA A 454 14.23 -11.91 -2.65
C ALA A 454 15.37 -11.46 -3.58
N ILE A 455 15.07 -11.35 -4.87
CA ILE A 455 16.04 -10.90 -5.85
C ILE A 455 16.37 -9.45 -5.51
N GLY A 456 17.50 -9.23 -4.84
CA GLY A 456 18.04 -7.89 -4.64
C GLY A 456 18.29 -7.29 -6.02
N LEU A 457 17.58 -6.21 -6.35
CA LEU A 457 17.90 -5.46 -7.56
C LEU A 457 19.24 -4.76 -7.32
N ASP A 458 20.26 -5.18 -8.05
CA ASP A 458 21.47 -4.38 -8.18
C ASP A 458 21.10 -3.07 -8.88
N GLN A 459 20.94 -2.00 -8.09
CA GLN A 459 20.59 -0.67 -8.58
C GLN A 459 21.64 -0.14 -9.57
N THR A 460 22.89 -0.57 -9.43
CA THR A 460 23.98 -0.18 -10.32
C THR A 460 24.04 -1.05 -11.58
N ARG A 461 23.25 -2.13 -11.63
CA ARG A 461 23.25 -3.13 -12.71
C ARG A 461 24.67 -3.57 -13.07
N THR A 462 25.55 -3.70 -12.08
CA THR A 462 26.89 -4.25 -12.26
C THR A 462 26.84 -5.70 -12.70
N VAL A 463 25.93 -6.48 -12.12
CA VAL A 463 25.66 -7.85 -12.53
C VAL A 463 24.15 -8.04 -12.70
N LEU A 464 23.74 -8.53 -13.86
CA LEU A 464 22.37 -8.90 -14.16
C LEU A 464 22.23 -10.42 -14.06
N LEU A 465 21.19 -10.87 -13.37
CA LEU A 465 20.76 -12.27 -13.41
C LEU A 465 19.76 -12.43 -14.54
N ILE A 466 20.18 -13.08 -15.62
CA ILE A 466 19.33 -13.36 -16.77
C ILE A 466 18.79 -14.78 -16.61
N ASP A 467 17.48 -14.88 -16.34
CA ASP A 467 16.72 -16.12 -16.28
C ASP A 467 15.48 -15.94 -17.15
N GLY A 468 15.69 -16.08 -18.46
CA GLY A 468 14.72 -15.65 -19.47
C GLY A 468 13.42 -16.42 -19.47
N ASN A 469 13.50 -17.72 -19.22
CA ASN A 469 12.36 -18.65 -19.18
C ASN A 469 11.92 -19.02 -17.76
N ARG A 470 12.57 -18.47 -16.73
CA ARG A 470 12.26 -18.74 -15.32
C ARG A 470 12.36 -20.24 -14.96
N ASP A 471 13.17 -21.01 -15.68
CA ASP A 471 13.38 -22.44 -15.42
C ASP A 471 14.44 -22.70 -14.34
N GLY A 472 15.08 -21.64 -13.84
CA GLY A 472 16.12 -21.69 -12.83
C GLY A 472 17.54 -21.83 -13.38
N VAL A 473 17.72 -21.92 -14.70
CA VAL A 473 19.02 -21.95 -15.37
C VAL A 473 19.46 -20.52 -15.70
N LYS A 474 20.16 -19.90 -14.76
CA LYS A 474 20.48 -18.46 -14.80
C LYS A 474 21.86 -18.19 -15.38
N THR A 475 22.00 -17.04 -16.04
CA THR A 475 23.28 -16.45 -16.43
C THR A 475 23.59 -15.25 -15.55
N GLU A 476 24.73 -15.27 -14.89
CA GLU A 476 25.30 -14.07 -14.25
C GLU A 476 26.00 -13.24 -15.31
N PHE A 477 25.37 -12.16 -15.75
CA PHE A 477 25.89 -11.28 -16.78
C PHE A 477 26.55 -10.04 -16.14
N PRO A 478 27.89 -9.92 -16.14
CA PRO A 478 28.59 -8.75 -15.61
C PRO A 478 28.43 -7.56 -16.58
N HIS A 479 27.27 -6.90 -16.46
CA HIS A 479 26.77 -5.92 -17.41
C HIS A 479 27.67 -4.67 -17.50
N VAL A 480 28.12 -4.12 -16.37
CA VAL A 480 29.01 -2.94 -16.36
C VAL A 480 30.39 -3.26 -16.99
N ASP A 481 30.90 -4.47 -16.79
CA ASP A 481 32.16 -4.90 -17.41
C ASP A 481 32.02 -5.03 -18.93
N HIS A 482 30.92 -5.62 -19.42
CA HIS A 482 30.63 -5.68 -20.85
C HIS A 482 30.43 -4.28 -21.44
N GLN A 483 29.71 -3.39 -20.75
CA GLN A 483 29.52 -2.01 -21.16
C GLN A 483 30.88 -1.31 -21.32
N ASN A 484 31.76 -1.44 -20.35
CA ASN A 484 33.10 -0.84 -20.39
C ASN A 484 33.97 -1.38 -21.54
N ARG A 485 33.92 -2.69 -21.80
CA ARG A 485 34.72 -3.34 -22.85
C ARG A 485 34.22 -3.07 -24.26
N LEU A 486 32.90 -2.88 -24.44
CA LEU A 486 32.28 -2.84 -25.77
C LEU A 486 31.98 -1.43 -26.31
N GLY A 487 32.46 -0.38 -25.64
CA GLY A 487 32.32 1.02 -26.07
C GLY A 487 31.42 1.90 -25.20
N LYS A 488 31.30 1.59 -23.90
CA LYS A 488 30.46 2.31 -22.92
C LYS A 488 29.02 2.42 -23.42
N GLU A 489 28.45 3.62 -23.47
CA GLU A 489 27.05 3.83 -23.89
C GLU A 489 26.77 3.40 -25.34
N GLN A 490 27.78 3.40 -26.21
CA GLN A 490 27.60 2.92 -27.59
C GLN A 490 27.41 1.39 -27.66
N SER A 491 27.87 0.66 -26.63
CA SER A 491 27.66 -0.78 -26.55
C SER A 491 26.21 -1.17 -26.29
N CYS A 492 25.41 -0.25 -25.73
CA CYS A 492 24.02 -0.52 -25.43
C CYS A 492 23.26 -0.96 -26.69
N GLN A 493 23.58 -0.41 -27.86
CA GLN A 493 22.94 -0.78 -29.13
C GLN A 493 23.26 -2.22 -29.60
N LYS A 494 24.34 -2.83 -29.09
CA LYS A 494 24.72 -4.22 -29.42
C LYS A 494 23.92 -5.23 -28.62
N CYS A 495 23.50 -4.85 -27.42
CA CYS A 495 22.75 -5.72 -26.49
C CYS A 495 21.27 -5.33 -26.42
N HIS A 496 20.92 -4.09 -26.76
CA HIS A 496 19.58 -3.52 -26.78
C HIS A 496 19.30 -2.93 -28.17
N HIS A 497 18.53 -3.67 -28.96
CA HIS A 497 18.20 -3.31 -30.33
C HIS A 497 17.03 -2.32 -30.47
N ILE A 498 16.08 -2.33 -29.54
CA ILE A 498 14.89 -1.48 -29.55
C ILE A 498 14.55 -1.17 -28.10
N ALA A 499 14.41 0.12 -27.77
CA ALA A 499 13.90 0.59 -26.50
C ALA A 499 12.57 1.28 -26.74
N MET A 500 11.59 1.08 -25.85
CA MET A 500 10.34 1.82 -25.95
C MET A 500 10.55 3.32 -25.68
N PRO A 501 9.70 4.19 -26.26
CA PRO A 501 9.76 5.63 -25.98
C PRO A 501 9.73 5.90 -24.48
N ARG A 502 10.67 6.73 -24.00
CA ARG A 502 10.87 7.10 -22.58
C ARG A 502 11.27 5.96 -21.63
N ASP A 503 11.59 4.78 -22.15
CA ASP A 503 12.01 3.65 -21.32
C ASP A 503 13.51 3.72 -21.02
N ASN A 504 13.89 3.44 -19.78
CA ASN A 504 15.29 3.38 -19.36
C ASN A 504 15.81 1.93 -19.28
N ALA A 505 14.95 0.92 -19.48
CA ALA A 505 15.35 -0.44 -19.86
C ALA A 505 14.14 -1.36 -20.05
N THR A 506 13.70 -1.46 -21.29
CA THR A 506 12.76 -2.51 -21.70
C THR A 506 13.40 -3.88 -21.45
N PRO A 507 12.80 -4.76 -20.62
CA PRO A 507 13.30 -6.11 -20.46
C PRO A 507 13.14 -6.91 -21.77
N CYS A 508 14.11 -7.74 -22.10
CA CYS A 508 14.09 -8.50 -23.35
C CYS A 508 12.83 -9.37 -23.52
N TYR A 509 12.29 -9.92 -22.42
CA TYR A 509 11.08 -10.75 -22.44
C TYR A 509 9.84 -10.00 -22.94
N ARG A 510 9.83 -8.66 -22.89
CA ARG A 510 8.69 -7.85 -23.31
C ARG A 510 8.51 -7.84 -24.82
N CYS A 511 9.61 -7.91 -25.57
CA CYS A 511 9.57 -8.11 -27.02
C CYS A 511 9.69 -9.60 -27.37
N HIS A 512 10.50 -10.35 -26.63
CA HIS A 512 10.78 -11.76 -26.86
C HIS A 512 10.01 -12.65 -25.86
N SER A 513 8.68 -12.67 -25.95
CA SER A 513 7.82 -13.36 -24.99
C SER A 513 7.79 -14.89 -25.17
N ASN A 514 8.13 -15.39 -26.35
CA ASN A 514 8.14 -16.81 -26.68
C ASN A 514 9.57 -17.38 -26.69
N MET A 515 9.75 -18.58 -26.12
CA MET A 515 11.07 -19.18 -25.96
C MET A 515 11.65 -19.78 -27.24
N LEU A 516 10.80 -20.46 -28.01
CA LEU A 516 11.19 -21.23 -29.21
C LEU A 516 10.55 -20.69 -30.48
N ASP A 517 9.43 -19.98 -30.36
CA ASP A 517 8.69 -19.40 -31.47
C ASP A 517 8.85 -17.88 -31.53
N SER A 518 8.64 -17.30 -32.71
CA SER A 518 8.56 -15.85 -32.85
C SER A 518 7.32 -15.29 -32.12
N ALA A 519 7.43 -14.09 -31.56
CA ALA A 519 6.30 -13.38 -30.97
C ALA A 519 5.88 -12.23 -31.87
N GLU A 520 4.59 -12.06 -32.14
CA GLU A 520 4.07 -10.88 -32.82
C GLU A 520 4.09 -9.70 -31.84
N ILE A 521 4.77 -8.61 -32.21
CA ILE A 521 5.02 -7.46 -31.33
C ILE A 521 4.39 -6.16 -31.84
N PHE A 522 3.81 -6.19 -33.04
CA PHE A 522 3.19 -5.01 -33.66
C PHE A 522 1.67 -5.09 -33.59
N ASP A 523 1.07 -4.25 -32.74
CA ASP A 523 -0.38 -4.03 -32.74
C ASP A 523 -0.76 -3.12 -33.90
N HIS A 524 -1.10 -3.74 -35.03
CA HIS A 524 -1.49 -3.04 -36.25
C HIS A 524 -2.72 -2.15 -36.06
N PHE A 525 -3.72 -2.59 -35.27
CA PHE A 525 -4.96 -1.84 -35.10
C PHE A 525 -4.76 -0.61 -34.22
N GLY A 526 -4.07 -0.78 -33.09
CA GLY A 526 -3.69 0.34 -32.21
C GLY A 526 -2.79 1.34 -32.93
N HIS A 527 -1.81 0.87 -33.70
CA HIS A 527 -0.93 1.75 -34.47
C HIS A 527 -1.69 2.55 -35.54
N MET A 528 -2.62 1.90 -36.26
CA MET A 528 -3.46 2.56 -37.26
C MET A 528 -4.30 3.70 -36.66
N GLN A 529 -4.83 3.53 -35.44
CA GLN A 529 -5.59 4.59 -34.75
C GLN A 529 -4.71 5.79 -34.43
N LEU A 530 -3.50 5.55 -33.91
CA LEU A 530 -2.54 6.61 -33.57
C LEU A 530 -2.08 7.40 -34.80
N VAL A 531 -1.85 6.72 -35.93
CA VAL A 531 -1.52 7.41 -37.19
C VAL A 531 -2.69 8.24 -37.69
N ALA A 532 -3.93 7.73 -37.62
CA ALA A 532 -5.12 8.48 -38.01
C ALA A 532 -5.30 9.76 -37.16
N GLU A 533 -5.05 9.67 -35.85
CA GLU A 533 -5.09 10.82 -34.96
C GLU A 533 -3.98 11.84 -35.27
N LYS A 534 -2.73 11.36 -35.46
CA LYS A 534 -1.57 12.21 -35.76
C LYS A 534 -1.72 12.96 -37.09
N GLU A 535 -2.21 12.26 -38.11
CA GLU A 535 -2.41 12.81 -39.46
C GLU A 535 -3.77 13.53 -39.60
N LYS A 536 -4.57 13.62 -38.52
CA LYS A 536 -5.88 14.28 -38.47
C LYS A 536 -6.85 13.76 -39.53
N LEU A 537 -6.91 12.44 -39.71
CA LEU A 537 -7.81 11.79 -40.64
C LEU A 537 -9.20 11.59 -40.00
N ASP A 538 -10.24 12.07 -40.66
CA ASP A 538 -11.62 11.96 -40.16
C ASP A 538 -12.23 10.56 -40.40
N GLY A 539 -12.80 9.97 -39.33
CA GLY A 539 -13.53 8.69 -39.38
C GLY A 539 -12.71 7.46 -38.97
N LEU A 540 -13.38 6.30 -38.82
CA LEU A 540 -12.76 5.00 -38.53
C LEU A 540 -12.40 4.27 -39.82
N HIS A 541 -11.34 3.46 -39.79
CA HIS A 541 -11.00 2.55 -40.89
C HIS A 541 -12.21 1.64 -41.21
N PRO A 542 -12.54 1.42 -42.50
CA PRO A 542 -11.79 1.76 -43.72
C PRO A 542 -12.05 3.15 -44.32
N LYS A 543 -12.93 3.97 -43.74
CA LYS A 543 -13.38 5.24 -44.34
C LYS A 543 -12.32 6.34 -44.35
N ASN A 544 -11.36 6.28 -43.43
CA ASN A 544 -10.32 7.30 -43.29
C ASN A 544 -9.08 7.04 -44.15
N HIS A 545 -9.07 5.99 -44.98
CA HIS A 545 -7.94 5.60 -45.85
C HIS A 545 -6.57 5.51 -45.15
N SER A 546 -6.55 5.28 -43.83
CA SER A 546 -5.33 5.28 -43.00
C SER A 546 -4.23 4.33 -43.51
N CYS A 547 -4.61 3.25 -44.21
CA CYS A 547 -3.67 2.28 -44.77
C CYS A 547 -2.69 2.89 -45.78
N SER A 548 -3.08 3.89 -46.58
CA SER A 548 -2.20 4.49 -47.60
C SER A 548 -1.04 5.28 -47.01
N ASN A 549 -1.11 5.63 -45.73
CA ASN A 549 -0.01 6.30 -45.04
C ASN A 549 1.12 5.33 -44.68
N CYS A 550 0.82 4.04 -44.60
CA CYS A 550 1.74 3.00 -44.17
C CYS A 550 2.06 2.01 -45.30
N HIS A 551 1.14 1.78 -46.23
CA HIS A 551 1.23 0.84 -47.35
C HIS A 551 1.10 1.54 -48.70
N ASN A 552 1.65 0.92 -49.74
CA ASN A 552 1.50 1.40 -51.10
C ASN A 552 0.08 1.06 -51.61
N PRO A 553 -0.74 2.04 -52.01
CA PRO A 553 -2.10 1.79 -52.49
C PRO A 553 -2.18 0.86 -53.71
N ALA A 554 -1.09 0.70 -54.45
CA ALA A 554 -1.00 -0.14 -55.64
C ALA A 554 -0.67 -1.61 -55.34
N LEU A 555 -0.34 -1.96 -54.10
CA LEU A 555 0.11 -3.29 -53.71
C LEU A 555 -0.80 -3.89 -52.61
N PRO A 556 -0.79 -5.22 -52.43
CA PRO A 556 -1.48 -5.84 -51.31
C PRO A 556 -0.89 -5.35 -49.98
N ASN A 557 -1.77 -4.97 -49.03
CA ASN A 557 -1.37 -4.51 -47.69
C ASN A 557 -0.74 -5.65 -46.87
N THR A 558 0.52 -5.96 -47.15
CA THR A 558 1.33 -6.97 -46.47
C THR A 558 2.49 -6.31 -45.75
N ALA A 559 3.10 -7.01 -44.79
CA ALA A 559 4.25 -6.51 -44.05
C ALA A 559 5.44 -6.12 -44.95
N SER A 560 5.58 -6.74 -46.13
CA SER A 560 6.63 -6.41 -47.10
C SER A 560 6.38 -5.10 -47.86
N ASP A 561 5.14 -4.64 -47.88
CA ASP A 561 4.72 -3.39 -48.53
C ASP A 561 4.59 -2.21 -47.54
N ALA A 562 4.75 -2.47 -46.25
CA ALA A 562 4.75 -1.43 -45.23
C ALA A 562 6.03 -0.58 -45.27
N LYS A 563 5.90 0.72 -44.99
CA LYS A 563 7.05 1.61 -44.71
C LYS A 563 7.89 1.08 -43.55
N ALA A 564 9.21 1.32 -43.59
CA ALA A 564 10.06 0.95 -42.46
C ALA A 564 9.76 1.82 -41.23
N CYS A 565 9.75 1.24 -40.03
CA CYS A 565 9.48 1.98 -38.79
C CYS A 565 10.41 3.19 -38.59
N THR A 566 11.66 3.08 -39.05
CA THR A 566 12.67 4.14 -39.00
C THR A 566 12.35 5.36 -39.86
N GLU A 567 11.49 5.22 -40.87
CA GLU A 567 11.03 6.36 -41.68
C GLU A 567 10.12 7.30 -40.88
N CYS A 568 9.41 6.78 -39.88
CA CYS A 568 8.47 7.54 -39.05
C CYS A 568 8.94 7.75 -37.60
N HIS A 569 9.86 6.92 -37.10
CA HIS A 569 10.32 6.89 -35.69
C HIS A 569 11.83 7.05 -35.54
N LYS A 570 12.47 7.90 -36.36
CA LYS A 570 13.92 8.12 -36.33
C LYS A 570 14.43 8.72 -34.99
N GLU A 571 13.62 9.56 -34.34
CA GLU A 571 13.98 10.20 -33.06
C GLU A 571 13.56 9.35 -31.84
N ASP A 572 12.50 8.55 -31.98
CA ASP A 572 11.95 7.72 -30.90
C ASP A 572 12.73 6.40 -30.74
N MET A 573 13.20 5.84 -31.86
CA MET A 573 13.98 4.61 -31.88
C MET A 573 15.46 4.98 -31.96
N LYS A 574 16.19 4.90 -30.85
CA LYS A 574 17.65 5.14 -30.75
C LYS A 574 18.50 4.07 -31.46
N LEU A 575 18.10 3.69 -32.68
CA LEU A 575 18.79 2.73 -33.53
C LEU A 575 20.12 3.32 -33.99
N GLY A 576 21.20 2.53 -33.89
CA GLY A 576 22.53 2.94 -34.36
C GLY A 576 22.62 3.06 -35.88
N ASN A 577 23.77 3.54 -36.36
CA ASN A 577 24.06 3.74 -37.79
C ASN A 577 24.29 2.44 -38.60
N GLU A 578 24.10 1.26 -38.01
CA GLU A 578 24.16 0.01 -38.77
C GLU A 578 22.88 -0.12 -39.62
N PRO A 579 22.99 -0.48 -40.91
CA PRO A 579 21.84 -0.73 -41.76
C PRO A 579 21.19 -2.02 -41.29
N TYR A 580 20.32 -1.93 -40.30
CA TYR A 580 19.37 -2.96 -39.95
C TYR A 580 18.38 -3.09 -41.12
N ALA A 581 18.85 -3.74 -42.18
CA ALA A 581 18.12 -3.97 -43.40
C ALA A 581 16.85 -4.76 -43.06
N ARG A 582 15.69 -4.09 -43.11
CA ARG A 582 14.36 -4.66 -42.96
C ARG A 582 14.28 -5.72 -41.85
N LEU A 583 14.38 -5.30 -40.58
CA LEU A 583 13.85 -6.16 -39.53
C LEU A 583 12.36 -6.38 -39.81
N GLN A 584 11.91 -7.64 -39.75
CA GLN A 584 10.49 -7.96 -39.55
C GLN A 584 10.07 -7.42 -38.18
N LEU A 585 9.85 -6.09 -38.07
CA LEU A 585 9.45 -5.41 -36.84
C LEU A 585 8.06 -5.83 -36.35
N ALA A 586 7.30 -6.57 -37.16
CA ALA A 586 6.05 -7.20 -36.75
C ALA A 586 6.28 -8.37 -35.79
N SER A 587 7.43 -9.04 -35.87
CA SER A 587 7.71 -10.25 -35.10
C SER A 587 9.10 -10.22 -34.47
N ALA A 588 9.16 -10.38 -33.15
CA ALA A 588 10.41 -10.66 -32.46
C ALA A 588 10.79 -12.13 -32.63
N SER A 589 12.07 -12.40 -32.89
CA SER A 589 12.63 -13.75 -32.85
C SER A 589 12.40 -14.42 -31.49
N PRO A 590 12.47 -15.76 -31.41
CA PRO A 590 12.40 -16.45 -30.13
C PRO A 590 13.44 -15.93 -29.14
N TYR A 591 13.09 -15.88 -27.85
CA TYR A 591 13.97 -15.41 -26.78
C TYR A 591 15.31 -16.15 -26.77
N ARG A 592 15.28 -17.48 -26.98
CA ARG A 592 16.49 -18.31 -27.05
C ARG A 592 17.43 -17.82 -28.15
N SER A 593 16.91 -17.55 -29.35
CA SER A 593 17.71 -17.02 -30.46
C SER A 593 18.22 -15.62 -30.16
N ALA A 594 17.34 -14.72 -29.71
CA ALA A 594 17.69 -13.32 -29.45
C ALA A 594 18.81 -13.16 -28.40
N MET A 595 18.81 -13.98 -27.34
CA MET A 595 19.85 -13.95 -26.31
C MET A 595 21.09 -14.76 -26.71
N HIS A 596 20.93 -15.98 -27.21
CA HIS A 596 22.08 -16.85 -27.46
C HIS A 596 22.84 -16.50 -28.74
N GLU A 597 22.19 -16.08 -29.82
CA GLU A 597 22.89 -15.76 -31.06
C GLU A 597 23.86 -14.59 -30.83
N ASN A 598 23.41 -13.54 -30.14
CA ASN A 598 24.27 -12.42 -29.78
C ASN A 598 25.44 -12.81 -28.86
N CYS A 599 25.17 -13.54 -27.78
CA CYS A 599 26.20 -13.89 -26.81
C CYS A 599 27.17 -14.96 -27.34
N ILE A 600 26.65 -16.06 -27.89
CA ILE A 600 27.47 -17.20 -28.35
C ILE A 600 28.32 -16.80 -29.54
N GLU A 601 27.78 -16.09 -30.53
CA GLU A 601 28.59 -15.69 -31.68
C GLU A 601 29.70 -14.72 -31.28
N CYS A 602 29.41 -13.78 -30.39
CA CYS A 602 30.42 -12.87 -29.84
C CYS A 602 31.49 -13.65 -29.08
N HIS A 603 31.10 -14.55 -28.17
CA HIS A 603 32.05 -15.33 -27.39
C HIS A 603 32.87 -16.31 -28.22
N LYS A 604 32.35 -16.85 -29.33
CA LYS A 604 33.15 -17.64 -30.30
C LYS A 604 34.23 -16.81 -30.96
N LYS A 605 33.94 -15.55 -31.30
CA LYS A 605 34.93 -14.62 -31.86
C LYS A 605 35.99 -14.27 -30.80
N GLU A 606 35.58 -14.02 -29.56
CA GLU A 606 36.49 -13.69 -28.47
C GLU A 606 37.31 -14.90 -27.96
N GLU A 607 36.78 -16.11 -28.05
CA GLU A 607 37.47 -17.38 -27.76
C GLU A 607 38.76 -17.49 -28.59
N ILE A 608 38.65 -17.21 -29.89
CA ILE A 608 39.76 -17.22 -30.84
C ILE A 608 40.73 -16.07 -30.56
N LYS A 609 40.21 -14.84 -30.38
CA LYS A 609 41.05 -13.65 -30.17
C LYS A 609 41.82 -13.66 -28.86
N GLN A 610 41.22 -14.15 -27.78
CA GLN A 610 41.80 -14.14 -26.44
C GLN A 610 42.46 -15.46 -26.06
N ASN A 611 42.47 -16.44 -26.98
CA ASN A 611 42.99 -17.79 -26.76
C ASN A 611 42.40 -18.45 -25.50
N LYS A 612 41.09 -18.32 -25.32
CA LYS A 612 40.33 -18.84 -24.17
C LYS A 612 39.40 -19.97 -24.64
N PRO A 613 39.89 -21.22 -24.68
CA PRO A 613 39.07 -22.33 -25.15
C PRO A 613 37.84 -22.50 -24.25
N ASN A 614 36.69 -22.80 -24.86
CA ASN A 614 35.38 -22.99 -24.22
C ASN A 614 34.65 -21.71 -23.76
N LEU A 615 35.07 -20.51 -24.18
CA LEU A 615 34.39 -19.26 -23.81
C LEU A 615 32.94 -19.21 -24.31
N ALA A 616 32.65 -19.86 -25.44
CA ALA A 616 31.31 -19.95 -26.02
C ALA A 616 30.45 -21.11 -25.46
N HIS A 617 30.97 -21.93 -24.54
CA HIS A 617 30.23 -23.07 -24.01
C HIS A 617 29.12 -22.63 -23.05
N CYS A 618 28.01 -23.37 -23.05
CA CYS A 618 26.85 -23.07 -22.20
C CYS A 618 27.21 -23.05 -20.71
N SER A 619 28.09 -23.95 -20.24
CA SER A 619 28.53 -24.01 -18.84
C SER A 619 29.30 -22.75 -18.39
N THR A 620 29.97 -22.07 -19.33
CA THR A 620 30.73 -20.84 -19.05
C THR A 620 29.79 -19.66 -18.75
N CYS A 621 28.63 -19.61 -19.41
CA CYS A 621 27.61 -18.59 -19.19
C CYS A 621 26.62 -19.00 -18.09
N HIS A 622 26.29 -20.29 -18.00
CA HIS A 622 25.35 -20.86 -17.03
C HIS A 622 26.11 -21.72 -16.02
N LYS A 623 26.68 -21.07 -14.99
CA LYS A 623 27.37 -21.78 -13.90
C LYS A 623 26.49 -22.82 -13.20
N SER A 624 25.17 -22.65 -13.24
CA SER A 624 24.20 -23.63 -12.73
C SER A 624 24.18 -24.95 -13.52
N LEU A 625 24.72 -24.99 -14.74
CA LEU A 625 24.87 -26.19 -15.55
C LEU A 625 26.22 -26.89 -15.33
N GLU A 626 27.13 -26.33 -14.52
CA GLU A 626 28.35 -27.06 -14.14
C GLU A 626 27.95 -28.30 -13.31
N PRO A 627 28.46 -29.50 -13.65
CA PRO A 627 28.22 -30.66 -12.83
C PRO A 627 28.72 -30.39 -11.40
N VAL A 628 27.87 -30.62 -10.41
CA VAL A 628 28.14 -30.46 -8.97
C VAL A 628 29.39 -31.24 -8.50
N ASN A 629 29.94 -32.14 -9.32
CA ASN A 629 31.08 -33.01 -9.03
C ASN A 629 32.40 -32.65 -9.74
N LEU A 630 32.84 -31.38 -9.71
CA LEU A 630 34.21 -31.01 -10.09
C LEU A 630 35.03 -30.31 -8.99
N LYS A 631 34.45 -30.06 -7.80
CA LYS A 631 35.21 -29.59 -6.63
C LYS A 631 35.91 -30.71 -5.83
N ILE A 632 35.68 -31.99 -6.14
CA ILE A 632 36.31 -33.14 -5.46
C ILE A 632 37.39 -33.83 -6.31
N ALA A 633 37.46 -33.58 -7.62
CA ALA A 633 38.37 -34.30 -8.52
C ALA A 633 39.74 -33.62 -8.74
N LYS A 634 40.33 -33.00 -7.71
CA LYS A 634 41.77 -32.64 -7.70
C LYS A 634 42.65 -33.64 -6.95
N SER A 635 42.08 -34.76 -6.50
CA SER A 635 42.84 -35.85 -5.88
C SER A 635 42.25 -37.21 -6.23
N ALA A 636 42.50 -37.70 -7.44
CA ALA A 636 42.64 -39.14 -7.72
C ALA A 636 42.83 -39.33 -9.23
N ASP A 637 44.04 -39.75 -9.57
CA ASP A 637 44.33 -40.44 -10.82
C ASP A 637 43.42 -41.67 -11.01
N THR A 638 43.26 -42.05 -12.27
CA THR A 638 42.64 -43.29 -12.79
C THR A 638 41.10 -43.40 -12.69
N ILE A 639 40.42 -43.36 -13.85
CA ILE A 639 39.79 -44.54 -14.49
C ILE A 639 39.26 -44.19 -15.90
N LYS A 640 39.46 -45.16 -16.80
CA LYS A 640 39.20 -45.25 -18.24
C LYS A 640 37.78 -44.89 -18.73
N ALA A 641 37.76 -44.21 -19.88
CA ALA A 641 36.97 -44.39 -21.11
C ALA A 641 35.54 -44.98 -21.06
N LEU A 642 34.59 -44.27 -21.70
CA LEU A 642 33.60 -44.68 -22.75
C LEU A 642 32.44 -43.64 -22.88
N PRO A 643 31.61 -43.62 -23.94
CA PRO A 643 31.86 -43.15 -25.32
C PRO A 643 30.95 -41.95 -25.74
N GLU A 644 31.12 -41.49 -26.98
CA GLU A 644 30.49 -40.34 -27.68
C GLU A 644 28.95 -40.19 -27.57
N PRO A 645 28.42 -38.95 -27.76
CA PRO A 645 26.99 -38.66 -27.67
C PRO A 645 26.21 -39.12 -28.92
N LEU A 646 25.05 -39.71 -28.66
CA LEU A 646 24.02 -40.05 -29.64
C LEU A 646 23.59 -38.82 -30.45
N THR A 647 23.78 -38.91 -31.75
CA THR A 647 23.15 -38.09 -32.78
C THR A 647 21.65 -38.37 -32.80
N LEU A 648 20.82 -37.35 -32.52
CA LEU A 648 19.40 -37.37 -32.84
C LEU A 648 19.21 -36.76 -34.24
N ALA A 649 18.92 -37.64 -35.18
CA ALA A 649 18.43 -37.32 -36.51
C ALA A 649 16.89 -37.43 -36.54
N ARG A 650 16.29 -36.47 -37.25
CA ARG A 650 14.88 -36.28 -37.65
C ARG A 650 13.93 -35.64 -36.65
#